data_AF-A0A848KPR0-F1
#
_entry.id   AF-A0A848KPR0-F1
#
_cell.length_a   1.000
_cell.length_b   1.000
_cell.length_c   1.000
_cell.angle_alpha   90.00
_cell.angle_beta   90.00
_cell.angle_gamma   90.00
#
_symmetry.space_group_name_H-M   'P 1'
#
loop_
_entity.id
_entity.type
_entity.pdbx_description
1 polymer ?
#
loop_
_entity_poly.entity_id
_entity_poly.type
_entity_poly.pdbx_seq_one_letter_code
_entity_poly.pdbx_strand_id
1 'polypeptide(L)'
;MPVPLTSDDIDFGDDEFDEDLAFDDFTDWAQERGLQFYPHQEEALLELVGDAHVILATPTGSGKSLVATGAIFFALQRGRRAYYTAPIKALVSEKFFDLCDAFGAENVGLLTGDASVNSTASVICATAEVVANIALRDGPMSDIGLLVADEFHYYGDRDRGWAWQVPLIELPDTQFLLMSATLGDVSFFVDDLQRRTKRPTAAVTGATRPVPLEYDYALTPIHETIEKLVDAGRSPVYVVHFTQASAVERAQALMSAKVADKAHRALIAEAIGDFRFGTGFGATLSKLLRAGIGVHHAGMLPRYRRLVERLAQQGLLRVVAGTDTLGVGINVPIRTVLFAGLSKYDGTKVRRLQAREFHQIAGRAGRAGFDTVGYVVAQAPEHDVENARLVAKAGADPKKMRKVVRRKPPEGFVSWGEQTFVTLTTAPNEPLRSHFHMTMAMLMEVLARPGDCFDALRHLLETNHETRARQLKHIKHTITLYRDLRDSGIVVQLDEPDSWGKNVALSVDMPENFALTNPLSAFALAAFDLLDADSSTYHLDVLSVVEATLDDPRQVLLAQRKVARDVAIAEMKADGIEYEERMARLEEITWPQPLLDEITFAFGVYRTGHPWVRSFPPSPKSVSREILEHSKTFNEFVSEYGLARSEGVLLRYLTDTYRVLRSGLPQSVATDDVVALTERLGEMVREVDSSLLDEWEELTAAGESAE
;
A
#
# COMPACT_ATOMS: atom_id res chain seq x y z
N MET A 1 24.40 -11.58 -21.45
CA MET A 1 23.65 -10.61 -20.63
C MET A 1 23.99 -9.26 -21.21
N PRO A 2 23.01 -8.40 -21.51
CA PRO A 2 23.32 -7.06 -22.02
C PRO A 2 24.09 -6.28 -20.94
N VAL A 3 24.94 -5.36 -21.38
CA VAL A 3 25.80 -4.54 -20.51
C VAL A 3 24.92 -3.59 -19.69
N PRO A 4 25.08 -3.50 -18.36
CA PRO A 4 24.43 -2.49 -17.52
C PRO A 4 24.78 -1.07 -18.00
N LEU A 5 23.92 -0.08 -17.75
CA LEU A 5 24.19 1.34 -18.06
C LEU A 5 25.42 1.93 -17.33
N THR A 6 26.09 1.16 -16.47
CA THR A 6 27.08 1.61 -15.51
C THR A 6 28.48 1.03 -15.71
N SER A 7 28.67 0.00 -16.55
CA SER A 7 29.92 -0.78 -16.53
C SER A 7 31.08 -0.23 -17.36
N ASP A 8 30.86 0.71 -18.28
CA ASP A 8 31.94 1.42 -19.01
C ASP A 8 31.60 2.89 -19.37
N ASP A 9 30.36 3.36 -19.13
CA ASP A 9 29.84 4.64 -19.67
C ASP A 9 29.68 5.78 -18.64
N ILE A 10 30.09 5.58 -17.38
CA ILE A 10 30.07 6.65 -16.36
C ILE A 10 31.49 7.15 -16.19
N ASP A 11 31.89 8.11 -17.03
CA ASP A 11 33.11 8.87 -16.81
C ASP A 11 32.83 9.92 -15.71
N PHE A 12 33.37 9.70 -14.51
CA PHE A 12 33.36 10.71 -13.44
C PHE A 12 34.42 11.81 -13.66
N GLY A 13 34.95 11.93 -14.88
CA GLY A 13 35.91 12.96 -15.27
C GLY A 13 35.34 14.37 -15.12
N ASP A 14 36.23 15.34 -14.88
CA ASP A 14 35.95 16.79 -14.76
C ASP A 14 35.40 17.44 -16.07
N ASP A 15 34.93 16.65 -17.04
CA ASP A 15 34.36 17.15 -18.29
C ASP A 15 32.90 17.63 -18.06
N GLU A 16 32.57 18.75 -18.70
CA GLU A 16 31.25 19.40 -18.62
C GLU A 16 30.17 18.44 -19.14
N PHE A 17 29.08 18.22 -18.37
CA PHE A 17 27.98 17.33 -18.76
C PHE A 17 27.44 17.70 -20.15
N ASP A 18 27.58 16.81 -21.11
CA ASP A 18 27.09 16.99 -22.49
C ASP A 18 25.69 16.38 -22.63
N GLU A 19 24.68 17.24 -22.80
CA GLU A 19 23.28 16.84 -22.89
C GLU A 19 22.99 16.00 -24.13
N ASP A 20 23.62 16.33 -25.27
CA ASP A 20 23.40 15.64 -26.54
C ASP A 20 24.02 14.24 -26.48
N LEU A 21 25.24 14.11 -25.97
CA LEU A 21 25.91 12.83 -25.81
C LEU A 21 25.14 11.91 -24.85
N ALA A 22 24.73 12.42 -23.68
CA ALA A 22 23.97 11.62 -22.72
C ALA A 22 22.63 11.15 -23.30
N PHE A 23 21.95 11.98 -24.09
CA PHE A 23 20.71 11.59 -24.75
C PHE A 23 20.93 10.51 -25.82
N ASP A 24 21.99 10.64 -26.63
CA ASP A 24 22.35 9.68 -27.66
C ASP A 24 22.74 8.32 -27.04
N ASP A 25 23.56 8.29 -25.99
CA ASP A 25 23.96 7.07 -25.28
C ASP A 25 22.75 6.30 -24.73
N PHE A 26 21.80 7.02 -24.11
CA PHE A 26 20.56 6.40 -23.62
C PHE A 26 19.68 5.89 -24.76
N THR A 27 19.65 6.61 -25.88
CA THR A 27 18.89 6.22 -27.08
C THR A 27 19.45 4.93 -27.67
N ASP A 28 20.77 4.83 -27.81
CA ASP A 28 21.44 3.63 -28.32
C ASP A 28 21.19 2.42 -27.41
N TRP A 29 21.32 2.60 -26.08
CA TRP A 29 20.99 1.57 -25.10
C TRP A 29 19.56 1.04 -25.22
N ALA A 30 18.60 1.92 -25.49
CA ALA A 30 17.19 1.57 -25.69
C ALA A 30 16.98 0.82 -27.01
N GLN A 31 17.61 1.27 -28.10
CA GLN A 31 17.53 0.64 -29.42
C GLN A 31 18.12 -0.76 -29.45
N GLU A 32 19.24 -1.01 -28.76
CA GLU A 32 19.83 -2.35 -28.63
C GLU A 32 18.87 -3.37 -27.99
N ARG A 33 17.95 -2.88 -27.16
CA ARG A 33 16.89 -3.68 -26.51
C ARG A 33 15.61 -3.74 -27.34
N GLY A 34 15.63 -3.22 -28.56
CA GLY A 34 14.48 -3.18 -29.46
C GLY A 34 13.38 -2.22 -29.02
N LEU A 35 13.71 -1.24 -28.16
CA LEU A 35 12.77 -0.23 -27.69
C LEU A 35 12.83 0.99 -28.60
N GLN A 36 11.67 1.45 -29.05
CA GLN A 36 11.53 2.74 -29.75
C GLN A 36 10.74 3.68 -28.86
N PHE A 37 11.18 4.93 -28.79
CA PHE A 37 10.49 5.95 -28.02
C PHE A 37 9.18 6.34 -28.68
N TYR A 38 8.13 6.45 -27.88
CA TYR A 38 6.95 7.21 -28.25
C TYR A 38 7.27 8.71 -28.21
N PRO A 39 6.56 9.55 -28.99
CA PRO A 39 6.82 11.00 -29.03
C PRO A 39 6.81 11.67 -27.64
N HIS A 40 5.89 11.27 -26.75
CA HIS A 40 5.83 11.79 -25.38
C HIS A 40 6.98 11.32 -24.48
N GLN A 41 7.63 10.20 -24.80
CA GLN A 41 8.81 9.74 -24.07
C GLN A 41 10.03 10.54 -24.51
N GLU A 42 10.19 10.74 -25.82
CA GLU A 42 11.26 11.55 -26.40
C GLU A 42 11.20 13.00 -25.88
N GLU A 43 10.02 13.63 -25.93
CA GLU A 43 9.79 14.97 -25.35
C GLU A 43 10.17 15.02 -23.86
N ALA A 44 9.73 14.04 -23.07
CA ALA A 44 10.07 14.00 -21.65
C ALA A 44 11.56 13.80 -21.38
N LEU A 45 12.24 12.95 -22.17
CA LEU A 45 13.68 12.70 -22.03
C LEU A 45 14.51 13.93 -22.42
N LEU A 46 14.12 14.67 -23.47
CA LEU A 46 14.76 15.93 -23.86
C LEU A 46 14.65 17.00 -22.77
N GLU A 47 13.50 17.12 -22.12
CA GLU A 47 13.34 18.06 -21.00
C GLU A 47 14.16 17.62 -19.76
N LEU A 48 14.21 16.32 -19.47
CA LEU A 48 14.96 15.78 -18.33
C LEU A 48 16.47 15.89 -18.52
N VAL A 49 16.96 15.66 -19.75
CA VAL A 49 18.38 15.83 -20.07
C VAL A 49 18.78 17.31 -20.09
N GLY A 50 17.85 18.26 -20.20
CA GLY A 50 18.08 19.69 -19.99
C GLY A 50 17.96 20.18 -18.54
N ASP A 51 17.94 19.26 -17.55
CA ASP A 51 17.75 19.53 -16.11
C ASP A 51 16.39 20.18 -15.74
N ALA A 52 15.38 20.10 -16.62
CA ALA A 52 14.02 20.55 -16.30
C ALA A 52 13.28 19.54 -15.42
N HIS A 53 12.28 20.02 -14.68
CA HIS A 53 11.28 19.13 -14.08
C HIS A 53 10.31 18.63 -15.15
N VAL A 54 9.85 17.39 -15.01
CA VAL A 54 8.82 16.85 -15.91
C VAL A 54 7.64 16.32 -15.12
N ILE A 55 6.44 16.75 -15.49
CA ILE A 55 5.17 16.16 -15.08
C ILE A 55 4.65 15.30 -16.22
N LEU A 56 4.82 13.99 -16.10
CA LEU A 56 4.47 13.01 -17.11
C LEU A 56 3.07 12.45 -16.85
N ALA A 57 2.07 13.07 -17.48
CA ALA A 57 0.66 12.69 -17.38
C ALA A 57 0.24 11.79 -18.56
N THR A 58 0.73 10.55 -18.58
CA THR A 58 0.51 9.63 -19.72
C THR A 58 -0.19 8.33 -19.29
N PRO A 59 -1.05 7.73 -20.14
CA PRO A 59 -1.81 6.52 -19.79
C PRO A 59 -0.95 5.36 -19.28
N THR A 60 -1.55 4.46 -18.49
CA THR A 60 -0.89 3.18 -18.15
C THR A 60 -0.51 2.41 -19.42
N GLY A 61 0.69 1.81 -19.43
CA GLY A 61 1.22 1.09 -20.59
C GLY A 61 1.89 1.97 -21.64
N SER A 62 2.02 3.29 -21.44
CA SER A 62 2.70 4.21 -22.38
C SER A 62 4.22 4.30 -22.18
N GLY A 63 4.82 3.39 -21.40
CA GLY A 63 6.27 3.34 -21.17
C GLY A 63 6.84 4.37 -20.19
N LYS A 64 6.09 4.78 -19.15
CA LYS A 64 6.57 5.67 -18.08
C LYS A 64 7.90 5.21 -17.44
N SER A 65 8.04 3.90 -17.22
CA SER A 65 9.26 3.32 -16.64
C SER A 65 10.52 3.63 -17.45
N LEU A 66 10.42 3.70 -18.78
CA LEU A 66 11.57 4.01 -19.65
C LEU A 66 12.04 5.46 -19.45
N VAL A 67 11.09 6.39 -19.28
CA VAL A 67 11.41 7.80 -18.96
C VAL A 67 12.06 7.90 -17.58
N ALA A 68 11.59 7.13 -16.59
CA ALA A 68 12.23 7.06 -15.28
C ALA A 68 13.66 6.50 -15.34
N THR A 69 13.91 5.45 -16.12
CA THR A 69 15.26 4.91 -16.34
C THR A 69 16.17 5.97 -16.97
N GLY A 70 15.70 6.68 -18.01
CA GLY A 70 16.49 7.75 -18.63
C GLY A 70 16.80 8.90 -17.67
N ALA A 71 15.81 9.34 -16.89
CA ALA A 71 16.04 10.36 -15.86
C ALA A 71 17.12 9.95 -14.86
N ILE A 72 17.06 8.72 -14.35
CA ILE A 72 18.06 8.18 -13.43
C ILE A 72 19.43 8.16 -14.09
N PHE A 73 19.53 7.67 -15.33
CA PHE A 73 20.78 7.69 -16.09
C PHE A 73 21.36 9.11 -16.21
N PHE A 74 20.56 10.10 -16.60
CA PHE A 74 21.02 11.48 -16.70
C PHE A 74 21.42 12.11 -15.35
N ALA A 75 20.82 11.67 -14.25
CA ALA A 75 21.23 12.09 -12.91
C ALA A 75 22.59 11.50 -12.52
N LEU A 76 22.80 10.21 -12.81
CA LEU A 76 24.07 9.53 -12.54
C LEU A 76 25.23 10.14 -13.33
N GLN A 77 25.01 10.48 -14.61
CA GLN A 77 26.00 11.20 -15.44
C GLN A 77 26.36 12.59 -14.90
N ARG A 78 25.48 13.20 -14.09
CA ARG A 78 25.76 14.47 -13.39
C ARG A 78 26.36 14.27 -12.00
N GLY A 79 26.71 13.04 -11.60
CA GLY A 79 27.16 12.72 -10.26
C GLY A 79 26.10 12.92 -9.18
N ARG A 80 24.81 12.94 -9.53
CA ARG A 80 23.68 13.14 -8.62
C ARG A 80 23.08 11.81 -8.19
N ARG A 81 22.78 11.66 -6.90
CA ARG A 81 22.04 10.50 -6.39
C ARG A 81 20.57 10.59 -6.79
N ALA A 82 20.01 9.47 -7.25
CA ALA A 82 18.64 9.39 -7.72
C ALA A 82 17.77 8.55 -6.77
N TYR A 83 16.55 9.02 -6.49
CA TYR A 83 15.55 8.30 -5.73
C TYR A 83 14.36 7.95 -6.63
N TYR A 84 13.97 6.68 -6.63
CA TYR A 84 12.72 6.22 -7.19
C TYR A 84 11.73 5.95 -6.06
N THR A 85 10.57 6.61 -6.10
CA THR A 85 9.53 6.39 -5.10
C THR A 85 8.19 5.95 -5.66
N ALA A 86 7.54 5.05 -4.92
CA ALA A 86 6.25 4.47 -5.25
C ALA A 86 5.38 4.30 -3.99
N PRO A 87 4.04 4.21 -4.15
CA PRO A 87 3.11 4.21 -3.03
C PRO A 87 3.06 2.92 -2.24
N ILE A 88 3.53 1.79 -2.76
CA ILE A 88 3.36 0.49 -2.12
C ILE A 88 4.69 -0.23 -2.13
N LYS A 89 5.05 -0.87 -1.01
CA LYS A 89 6.29 -1.66 -0.89
C LYS A 89 6.47 -2.64 -2.05
N ALA A 90 5.40 -3.34 -2.45
CA ALA A 90 5.44 -4.27 -3.58
C ALA A 90 5.90 -3.61 -4.90
N LEU A 91 5.46 -2.38 -5.18
CA LEU A 91 5.92 -1.62 -6.36
C LEU A 91 7.37 -1.18 -6.21
N VAL A 92 7.77 -0.76 -5.00
CA VAL A 92 9.17 -0.39 -4.73
C VAL A 92 10.09 -1.60 -4.93
N SER A 93 9.71 -2.78 -4.44
CA SER A 93 10.46 -4.01 -4.64
C SER A 93 10.51 -4.45 -6.11
N GLU A 94 9.39 -4.36 -6.84
CA GLU A 94 9.38 -4.61 -8.30
C GLU A 94 10.38 -3.70 -9.01
N LYS A 95 10.36 -2.40 -8.69
CA LYS A 95 11.23 -1.40 -9.31
C LYS A 95 12.69 -1.54 -8.90
N PHE A 96 12.95 -1.99 -7.68
CA PHE A 96 14.29 -2.33 -7.23
C PHE A 96 14.93 -3.39 -8.16
N PHE A 97 14.22 -4.49 -8.44
CA PHE A 97 14.76 -5.50 -9.36
C PHE A 97 14.89 -4.99 -10.79
N ASP A 98 13.89 -4.27 -11.32
CA ASP A 98 13.97 -3.67 -12.66
C ASP A 98 15.19 -2.73 -12.81
N LEU A 99 15.50 -1.97 -11.76
CA LEU A 99 16.63 -1.03 -11.75
C LEU A 99 17.97 -1.74 -11.51
N CYS A 100 18.01 -2.80 -10.70
CA CYS A 100 19.19 -3.66 -10.60
C CYS A 100 19.56 -4.28 -11.96
N ASP A 101 18.55 -4.71 -12.74
CA ASP A 101 18.76 -5.24 -14.09
C ASP A 101 19.29 -4.17 -15.07
N ALA A 102 18.91 -2.90 -14.87
CA ALA A 102 19.32 -1.79 -15.73
C ALA A 102 20.69 -1.18 -15.36
N PHE A 103 20.97 -1.03 -14.05
CA PHE A 103 22.11 -0.27 -13.52
C PHE A 103 23.13 -1.11 -12.74
N GLY A 104 22.89 -2.41 -12.56
CA GLY A 104 23.71 -3.28 -11.71
C GLY A 104 23.28 -3.23 -10.25
N ALA A 105 23.31 -4.38 -9.58
CA ALA A 105 22.80 -4.54 -8.21
C ALA A 105 23.63 -3.76 -7.16
N GLU A 106 24.91 -3.54 -7.44
CA GLU A 106 25.83 -2.76 -6.61
C GLU A 106 25.50 -1.26 -6.58
N ASN A 107 24.81 -0.75 -7.61
CA ASN A 107 24.47 0.67 -7.74
C ASN A 107 23.05 1.01 -7.29
N VAL A 108 22.29 0.01 -6.84
CA VAL A 108 20.88 0.15 -6.48
C VAL A 108 20.64 -0.30 -5.04
N GLY A 109 19.96 0.55 -4.27
CA GLY A 109 19.53 0.29 -2.90
C GLY A 109 18.01 0.26 -2.74
N LEU A 110 17.55 -0.27 -1.62
CA LEU A 110 16.14 -0.36 -1.23
C LEU A 110 15.98 0.20 0.19
N LEU A 111 15.11 1.19 0.36
CA LEU A 111 14.73 1.75 1.67
C LEU A 111 13.22 1.69 1.87
N THR A 112 12.77 0.84 2.79
CA THR A 112 11.38 0.79 3.27
C THR A 112 11.37 1.04 4.77
N GLY A 113 10.19 1.34 5.34
CA GLY A 113 10.08 1.61 6.78
C GLY A 113 10.53 0.46 7.72
N ASP A 114 10.78 -0.74 7.19
CA ASP A 114 11.19 -1.92 7.94
C ASP A 114 12.41 -2.66 7.36
N ALA A 115 12.99 -2.16 6.27
CA ALA A 115 14.11 -2.79 5.60
C ALA A 115 15.00 -1.78 4.89
N SER A 116 16.31 -2.06 4.90
CA SER A 116 17.30 -1.24 4.23
C SER A 116 18.34 -2.16 3.58
N VAL A 117 18.56 -2.01 2.27
CA VAL A 117 19.59 -2.72 1.50
C VAL A 117 20.39 -1.68 0.73
N ASN A 118 21.71 -1.75 0.79
CA ASN A 118 22.62 -0.89 0.04
C ASN A 118 22.19 0.61 0.09
N SER A 119 21.99 1.12 1.30
CA SER A 119 21.40 2.45 1.56
C SER A 119 22.26 3.62 1.06
N THR A 120 23.52 3.35 0.72
CA THR A 120 24.50 4.31 0.21
C THR A 120 24.66 4.24 -1.31
N ALA A 121 23.84 3.47 -2.01
CA ALA A 121 23.90 3.34 -3.46
C ALA A 121 23.60 4.66 -4.20
N SER A 122 24.00 4.74 -5.46
CA SER A 122 23.75 5.92 -6.31
C SER A 122 22.28 6.03 -6.75
N VAL A 123 21.55 4.90 -6.77
CA VAL A 123 20.11 4.84 -7.03
C VAL A 123 19.41 4.19 -5.84
N ILE A 124 18.38 4.83 -5.29
CA ILE A 124 17.65 4.32 -4.13
C ILE A 124 16.16 4.15 -4.47
N CYS A 125 15.65 2.94 -4.31
CA CYS A 125 14.22 2.65 -4.37
C CYS A 125 13.61 2.80 -2.97
N ALA A 126 12.64 3.70 -2.80
CA ALA A 126 12.07 3.96 -1.48
C ALA A 126 10.55 4.15 -1.49
N THR A 127 9.89 3.79 -0.38
CA THR A 127 8.48 4.19 -0.18
C THR A 127 8.36 5.70 -0.04
N ALA A 128 7.25 6.29 -0.48
CA ALA A 128 7.05 7.75 -0.46
C ALA A 128 7.24 8.35 0.94
N GLU A 129 6.79 7.66 1.99
CA GLU A 129 6.97 8.09 3.38
C GLU A 129 8.44 8.17 3.80
N VAL A 130 9.29 7.26 3.32
CA VAL A 130 10.73 7.27 3.63
C VAL A 130 11.38 8.50 3.00
N VAL A 131 11.09 8.77 1.72
CA VAL A 131 11.58 9.97 1.03
C VAL A 131 11.09 11.24 1.73
N ALA A 132 9.81 11.28 2.12
CA ALA A 132 9.24 12.42 2.81
C ALA A 132 9.89 12.65 4.19
N ASN A 133 10.22 11.59 4.93
CA ASN A 133 10.93 11.70 6.21
C ASN A 133 12.37 12.20 6.01
N ILE A 134 13.09 11.70 5.00
CA ILE A 134 14.43 12.23 4.62
C ILE A 134 14.32 13.73 4.29
N ALA A 135 13.31 14.13 3.51
CA ALA A 135 13.07 15.52 3.17
C ALA A 135 12.74 16.40 4.39
N LEU A 136 12.01 15.89 5.39
CA LEU A 136 11.74 16.64 6.63
C LEU A 136 12.99 16.79 7.50
N ARG A 137 13.78 15.71 7.61
CA ARG A 137 14.97 15.64 8.46
C ARG A 137 16.13 16.45 7.90
N ASP A 138 16.35 16.39 6.58
CA ASP A 138 17.54 16.96 5.94
C ASP A 138 17.20 18.23 5.15
N GLY A 139 16.00 18.32 4.55
CA GLY A 139 15.54 19.41 3.68
C GLY A 139 16.56 19.78 2.59
N PRO A 140 16.87 21.07 2.34
CA PRO A 140 17.94 21.48 1.41
C PRO A 140 19.32 20.82 1.58
N MET A 141 19.64 20.23 2.74
CA MET A 141 20.90 19.50 2.92
C MET A 141 20.82 18.04 2.48
N SER A 142 19.66 17.58 2.02
CA SER A 142 19.45 16.23 1.50
C SER A 142 20.30 15.98 0.26
N ASP A 143 20.76 14.75 0.10
CA ASP A 143 21.56 14.27 -1.02
C ASP A 143 20.71 13.83 -2.24
N ILE A 144 19.38 14.02 -2.19
CA ILE A 144 18.47 13.64 -3.27
C ILE A 144 18.61 14.62 -4.44
N GLY A 145 19.41 14.27 -5.45
CA GLY A 145 19.60 15.09 -6.65
C GLY A 145 18.48 14.96 -7.69
N LEU A 146 17.89 13.76 -7.81
CA LEU A 146 16.71 13.47 -8.63
C LEU A 146 15.69 12.69 -7.79
N LEU A 147 14.41 13.10 -7.85
CA LEU A 147 13.28 12.32 -7.34
C LEU A 147 12.32 11.94 -8.46
N VAL A 148 12.26 10.65 -8.78
CA VAL A 148 11.22 10.05 -9.60
C VAL A 148 10.05 9.66 -8.70
N ALA A 149 8.94 10.41 -8.79
CA ALA A 149 7.73 10.15 -8.04
C ALA A 149 6.70 9.43 -8.92
N ASP A 150 6.66 8.11 -8.80
CA ASP A 150 5.67 7.27 -9.48
C ASP A 150 4.32 7.33 -8.77
N GLU A 151 3.26 7.07 -9.55
CA GLU A 151 1.86 7.16 -9.14
C GLU A 151 1.52 8.46 -8.40
N PHE A 152 1.99 9.59 -8.93
CA PHE A 152 1.86 10.92 -8.33
C PHE A 152 0.42 11.34 -7.98
N HIS A 153 -0.60 10.70 -8.58
CA HIS A 153 -2.00 10.90 -8.18
C HIS A 153 -2.28 10.57 -6.70
N TYR A 154 -1.41 9.79 -6.02
CA TYR A 154 -1.45 9.55 -4.58
C TYR A 154 -1.25 10.82 -3.75
N TYR A 155 -0.71 11.90 -4.33
CA TYR A 155 -0.73 13.23 -3.73
C TYR A 155 -2.16 13.65 -3.26
N GLY A 156 -3.19 13.25 -4.01
CA GLY A 156 -4.59 13.50 -3.66
C GLY A 156 -5.20 12.49 -2.67
N ASP A 157 -4.41 11.58 -2.11
CA ASP A 157 -4.84 10.68 -1.05
C ASP A 157 -4.98 11.43 0.28
N ARG A 158 -5.98 11.06 1.09
CA ARG A 158 -6.31 11.79 2.32
C ARG A 158 -5.34 11.52 3.46
N ASP A 159 -4.82 10.31 3.54
CA ASP A 159 -4.02 9.85 4.67
C ASP A 159 -2.54 9.88 4.33
N ARG A 160 -2.20 9.58 3.07
CA ARG A 160 -0.82 9.40 2.60
C ARG A 160 -0.32 10.48 1.64
N GLY A 161 -1.21 11.35 1.14
CA GLY A 161 -0.86 12.35 0.13
C GLY A 161 0.21 13.35 0.55
N TRP A 162 0.39 13.55 1.86
CA TRP A 162 1.47 14.36 2.41
C TRP A 162 2.86 13.89 1.97
N ALA A 163 3.06 12.59 1.76
CA ALA A 163 4.36 12.00 1.44
C ALA A 163 4.85 12.39 0.04
N TRP A 164 3.95 12.68 -0.90
CA TRP A 164 4.31 13.26 -2.20
C TRP A 164 4.46 14.77 -2.15
N GLN A 165 3.82 15.42 -1.19
CA GLN A 165 3.82 16.87 -1.09
C GLN A 165 5.06 17.42 -0.40
N VAL A 166 5.49 16.78 0.68
CA VAL A 166 6.62 17.22 1.50
C VAL A 166 7.91 17.36 0.69
N PRO A 167 8.32 16.37 -0.14
CA PRO A 167 9.52 16.51 -0.98
C PRO A 167 9.46 17.72 -1.92
N LEU A 168 8.30 18.05 -2.51
CA LEU A 168 8.15 19.22 -3.39
C LEU A 168 8.38 20.55 -2.66
N ILE A 169 8.13 20.56 -1.35
CA ILE A 169 8.28 21.75 -0.52
C ILE A 169 9.72 21.83 -0.01
N GLU A 170 10.21 20.76 0.62
CA GLU A 170 11.44 20.77 1.41
C GLU A 170 12.71 20.44 0.61
N LEU A 171 12.61 20.07 -0.67
CA LEU A 171 13.77 19.77 -1.52
C LEU A 171 13.90 20.76 -2.69
N PRO A 172 14.38 22.00 -2.45
CA PRO A 172 14.45 23.04 -3.47
C PRO A 172 15.48 22.75 -4.57
N ASP A 173 16.53 21.97 -4.25
CA ASP A 173 17.66 21.69 -5.15
C ASP A 173 17.52 20.35 -5.91
N THR A 174 16.43 19.61 -5.69
CA THR A 174 16.15 18.32 -6.36
C THR A 174 15.47 18.50 -7.71
N GLN A 175 15.87 17.72 -8.74
CA GLN A 175 15.11 17.58 -9.99
C GLN A 175 13.93 16.62 -9.77
N PHE A 176 12.78 16.87 -10.39
CA PHE A 176 11.56 16.09 -10.17
C PHE A 176 11.03 15.52 -11.48
N LEU A 177 10.78 14.21 -11.49
CA LEU A 177 9.97 13.53 -12.49
C LEU A 177 8.69 13.02 -11.81
N LEU A 178 7.57 13.69 -12.06
CA LEU A 178 6.27 13.35 -11.47
C LEU A 178 5.45 12.55 -12.48
N MET A 179 5.20 11.28 -12.21
CA MET A 179 4.56 10.39 -13.18
C MET A 179 3.18 9.94 -12.71
N SER A 180 2.16 10.06 -13.57
CA SER A 180 0.91 9.36 -13.32
C SER A 180 0.02 9.20 -14.55
N ALA A 181 -0.88 8.22 -14.51
CA ALA A 181 -1.84 7.98 -15.59
C ALA A 181 -3.09 8.86 -15.55
N THR A 182 -3.43 9.38 -14.37
CA THR A 182 -4.71 10.04 -14.12
C THR A 182 -4.52 11.41 -13.48
N LEU A 183 -3.77 12.29 -14.15
CA LEU A 183 -3.66 13.69 -13.77
C LEU A 183 -4.68 14.52 -14.55
N GLY A 184 -5.43 15.35 -13.83
CA GLY A 184 -6.23 16.42 -14.40
C GLY A 184 -5.36 17.63 -14.75
N ASP A 185 -5.87 18.83 -14.51
CA ASP A 185 -5.06 20.04 -14.65
C ASP A 185 -3.86 20.04 -13.68
N VAL A 186 -2.66 20.21 -14.24
CA VAL A 186 -1.37 20.21 -13.53
C VAL A 186 -0.72 21.59 -13.49
N SER A 187 -1.36 22.63 -14.03
CA SER A 187 -0.79 23.98 -14.14
C SER A 187 -0.29 24.52 -12.79
N PHE A 188 -1.03 24.21 -11.71
CA PHE A 188 -0.61 24.54 -10.35
C PHE A 188 0.77 23.99 -9.98
N PHE A 189 1.06 22.73 -10.33
CA PHE A 189 2.34 22.10 -10.00
C PHE A 189 3.48 22.67 -10.85
N VAL A 190 3.20 22.98 -12.13
CA VAL A 190 4.16 23.64 -13.03
C VAL A 190 4.59 24.98 -12.44
N ASP A 191 3.63 25.84 -12.12
CA ASP A 191 3.88 27.17 -11.56
C ASP A 191 4.60 27.10 -10.21
N ASP A 192 4.18 26.17 -9.35
CA ASP A 192 4.73 26.04 -8.00
C ASP A 192 6.16 25.51 -7.98
N LEU A 193 6.47 24.46 -8.75
CA LEU A 193 7.82 23.92 -8.89
C LEU A 193 8.76 24.98 -9.44
N GLN A 194 8.43 25.58 -10.59
CA GLN A 194 9.26 26.60 -11.21
C GLN A 194 9.50 27.81 -10.28
N ARG A 195 8.49 28.22 -9.51
CA ARG A 195 8.63 29.30 -8.54
C ARG A 195 9.60 28.97 -7.42
N ARG A 196 9.60 27.73 -6.91
CA ARG A 196 10.38 27.29 -5.75
C ARG A 196 11.81 26.90 -6.10
N THR A 197 11.99 26.09 -7.13
CA THR A 197 13.29 25.53 -7.52
C THR A 197 14.05 26.42 -8.49
N LYS A 198 13.35 27.40 -9.11
CA LYS A 198 13.87 28.23 -10.21
C LYS A 198 14.25 27.46 -11.46
N ARG A 199 13.92 26.17 -11.54
CA ARG A 199 14.12 25.35 -12.73
C ARG A 199 12.89 25.34 -13.63
N PRO A 200 13.05 25.22 -14.97
CA PRO A 200 11.93 25.01 -15.88
C PRO A 200 11.12 23.77 -15.48
N THR A 201 9.81 23.79 -15.74
CA THR A 201 8.94 22.63 -15.53
C THR A 201 8.10 22.39 -16.77
N ALA A 202 8.27 21.22 -17.40
CA ALA A 202 7.51 20.79 -18.55
C ALA A 202 6.36 19.86 -18.14
N ALA A 203 5.19 20.05 -18.75
CA ALA A 203 4.02 19.20 -18.55
C ALA A 203 3.75 18.38 -19.82
N VAL A 204 4.22 17.14 -19.83
CA VAL A 204 4.00 16.21 -20.95
C VAL A 204 2.66 15.52 -20.72
N THR A 205 1.62 16.02 -21.39
CA THR A 205 0.23 15.60 -21.20
C THR A 205 -0.43 15.23 -22.54
N GLY A 206 -1.65 14.68 -22.51
CA GLY A 206 -2.42 14.43 -23.74
C GLY A 206 -1.91 13.26 -24.60
N ALA A 207 -1.00 12.44 -24.07
CA ALA A 207 -0.49 11.26 -24.76
C ALA A 207 -1.62 10.27 -25.09
N THR A 208 -1.59 9.74 -26.31
CA THR A 208 -2.55 8.71 -26.74
C THR A 208 -2.13 7.36 -26.19
N ARG A 209 -3.10 6.60 -25.67
CA ARG A 209 -2.84 5.24 -25.17
C ARG A 209 -2.38 4.35 -26.34
N PRO A 210 -1.26 3.61 -26.23
CA PRO A 210 -0.79 2.74 -27.31
C PRO A 210 -1.79 1.64 -27.71
N VAL A 211 -2.52 1.11 -26.72
CA VAL A 211 -3.56 0.08 -26.91
C VAL A 211 -4.92 0.69 -26.55
N PRO A 212 -5.81 0.97 -27.52
CA PRO A 212 -7.12 1.57 -27.24
C PRO A 212 -8.01 0.66 -26.38
N LEU A 213 -8.95 1.28 -25.66
CA LEU A 213 -9.92 0.57 -24.81
C LEU A 213 -11.29 0.54 -25.48
N GLU A 214 -11.89 -0.66 -25.56
CA GLU A 214 -13.29 -0.85 -25.90
C GLU A 214 -14.13 -1.05 -24.64
N TYR A 215 -15.23 -0.31 -24.53
CA TYR A 215 -16.11 -0.31 -23.37
C TYR A 215 -17.42 -1.04 -23.68
N ASP A 216 -17.85 -1.94 -22.79
CA ASP A 216 -19.11 -2.67 -22.90
C ASP A 216 -19.85 -2.74 -21.56
N TYR A 217 -21.18 -2.75 -21.60
CA TYR A 217 -22.04 -2.85 -20.42
C TYR A 217 -22.86 -4.14 -20.46
N ALA A 218 -22.54 -5.07 -19.56
CA ALA A 218 -23.09 -6.43 -19.58
C ALA A 218 -24.41 -6.55 -18.81
N LEU A 219 -25.48 -6.91 -19.53
CA LEU A 219 -26.80 -7.25 -18.97
C LEU A 219 -27.00 -8.76 -18.76
N THR A 220 -26.02 -9.60 -19.12
CA THR A 220 -26.05 -11.03 -18.87
C THR A 220 -25.55 -11.37 -17.46
N PRO A 221 -25.92 -12.54 -16.90
CA PRO A 221 -25.30 -13.04 -15.68
C PRO A 221 -23.78 -13.06 -15.80
N ILE A 222 -23.08 -12.63 -14.76
CA ILE A 222 -21.62 -12.43 -14.81
C ILE A 222 -20.82 -13.68 -15.22
N HIS A 223 -21.30 -14.89 -14.88
CA HIS A 223 -20.65 -16.13 -15.32
C HIS A 223 -20.76 -16.32 -16.84
N GLU A 224 -21.92 -16.06 -17.44
CA GLU A 224 -22.10 -16.08 -18.90
C GLU A 224 -21.27 -14.99 -19.57
N THR A 225 -21.16 -13.81 -18.94
CA THR A 225 -20.30 -12.71 -19.43
C THR A 225 -18.83 -13.16 -19.47
N ILE A 226 -18.34 -13.80 -18.40
CA ILE A 226 -16.96 -14.29 -18.32
C ILE A 226 -16.71 -15.39 -19.34
N GLU A 227 -17.61 -16.37 -19.48
CA GLU A 227 -17.51 -17.43 -20.49
C GLU A 227 -17.42 -16.85 -21.90
N LYS A 228 -18.29 -15.89 -22.25
CA LYS A 228 -18.24 -15.22 -23.56
C LYS A 228 -16.92 -14.50 -23.81
N LEU A 229 -16.36 -13.84 -22.79
CA LEU A 229 -15.07 -13.16 -22.91
C LEU A 229 -13.93 -14.16 -23.12
N VAL A 230 -13.94 -15.29 -22.40
CA VAL A 230 -12.94 -16.35 -22.55
C VAL A 230 -13.05 -17.00 -23.93
N ASP A 231 -14.25 -17.38 -24.37
CA ASP A 231 -14.51 -18.00 -25.67
C ASP A 231 -14.17 -17.08 -26.84
N ALA A 232 -14.38 -15.77 -26.69
CA ALA A 232 -14.00 -14.76 -27.68
C ALA A 232 -12.49 -14.47 -27.72
N GLY A 233 -11.66 -15.20 -26.96
CA GLY A 233 -10.21 -14.99 -26.91
C GLY A 233 -9.80 -13.70 -26.20
N ARG A 234 -10.68 -13.11 -25.39
CA ARG A 234 -10.43 -11.87 -24.63
C ARG A 234 -9.84 -12.13 -23.23
N SER A 235 -9.32 -13.33 -23.00
CA SER A 235 -8.59 -13.69 -21.77
C SER A 235 -7.11 -13.26 -21.86
N PRO A 236 -6.42 -13.03 -20.73
CA PRO A 236 -6.89 -13.12 -19.33
C PRO A 236 -7.92 -12.05 -18.94
N VAL A 237 -8.93 -12.46 -18.17
CA VAL A 237 -9.98 -11.57 -17.63
C VAL A 237 -9.73 -11.29 -16.15
N TYR A 238 -9.52 -10.02 -15.80
CA TYR A 238 -9.47 -9.57 -14.41
C TYR A 238 -10.86 -9.13 -13.95
N VAL A 239 -11.46 -9.89 -13.03
CA VAL A 239 -12.77 -9.61 -12.45
C VAL A 239 -12.60 -8.83 -11.16
N VAL A 240 -12.96 -7.56 -11.21
CA VAL A 240 -12.76 -6.59 -10.13
C VAL A 240 -13.93 -6.65 -9.16
N HIS A 241 -13.61 -7.01 -7.92
CA HIS A 241 -14.50 -6.91 -6.77
C HIS A 241 -13.98 -5.86 -5.79
N PHE A 242 -14.85 -5.32 -4.93
CA PHE A 242 -14.43 -4.35 -3.89
C PHE A 242 -14.38 -4.94 -2.48
N THR A 243 -14.61 -6.25 -2.36
CA THR A 243 -14.45 -6.98 -1.11
C THR A 243 -13.72 -8.30 -1.36
N GLN A 244 -12.92 -8.72 -0.38
CA GLN A 244 -12.21 -10.00 -0.39
C GLN A 244 -13.19 -11.17 -0.49
N ALA A 245 -14.31 -11.08 0.25
CA ALA A 245 -15.40 -12.04 0.23
C ALA A 245 -15.96 -12.28 -1.17
N SER A 246 -16.36 -11.21 -1.86
CA SER A 246 -16.96 -11.32 -3.19
C SER A 246 -15.98 -11.84 -4.24
N ALA A 247 -14.68 -11.52 -4.12
CA ALA A 247 -13.65 -12.05 -5.03
C ALA A 247 -13.52 -13.57 -4.90
N VAL A 248 -13.44 -14.09 -3.67
CA VAL A 248 -13.35 -15.54 -3.40
C VAL A 248 -14.63 -16.26 -3.83
N GLU A 249 -15.80 -15.74 -3.43
CA GLU A 249 -17.10 -16.32 -3.79
C GLU A 249 -17.29 -16.38 -5.32
N ARG A 250 -16.85 -15.34 -6.05
CA ARG A 250 -16.90 -15.34 -7.50
C ARG A 250 -15.99 -16.40 -8.11
N ALA A 251 -14.75 -16.50 -7.66
CA ALA A 251 -13.81 -17.50 -8.16
C ALA A 251 -14.34 -18.93 -7.95
N GLN A 252 -14.92 -19.20 -6.76
CA GLN A 252 -15.56 -20.49 -6.48
C GLN A 252 -16.76 -20.76 -7.39
N ALA A 253 -17.60 -19.75 -7.62
CA ALA A 253 -18.76 -19.87 -8.53
C ALA A 253 -18.35 -20.14 -9.99
N LEU A 254 -17.14 -19.74 -10.39
CA LEU A 254 -16.60 -20.00 -11.73
C LEU A 254 -16.01 -21.40 -11.91
N MET A 255 -15.90 -22.21 -10.86
CA MET A 255 -15.38 -23.58 -10.98
C MET A 255 -16.24 -24.48 -11.88
N SER A 256 -17.53 -24.17 -12.01
CA SER A 256 -18.45 -24.86 -12.93
C SER A 256 -18.27 -24.43 -14.39
N ALA A 257 -17.66 -23.27 -14.64
CA ALA A 257 -17.40 -22.77 -15.98
C ALA A 257 -16.20 -23.48 -16.62
N LYS A 258 -16.23 -23.66 -17.94
CA LYS A 258 -15.13 -24.29 -18.70
C LYS A 258 -14.00 -23.29 -18.98
N VAL A 259 -13.31 -22.85 -17.92
CA VAL A 259 -12.26 -21.82 -18.02
C VAL A 259 -10.94 -22.35 -18.60
N ALA A 260 -10.56 -23.59 -18.30
CA ALA A 260 -9.33 -24.21 -18.80
C ALA A 260 -9.59 -25.63 -19.34
N ASP A 261 -9.01 -25.91 -20.52
CA ASP A 261 -9.01 -27.23 -21.14
C ASP A 261 -7.99 -28.19 -20.49
N LYS A 262 -8.00 -29.47 -20.90
CA LYS A 262 -7.13 -30.49 -20.32
C LYS A 262 -5.63 -30.18 -20.50
N ALA A 263 -5.24 -29.57 -21.61
CA ALA A 263 -3.85 -29.24 -21.91
C ALA A 263 -3.36 -28.08 -21.03
N HIS A 264 -4.14 -27.00 -20.91
CA HIS A 264 -3.86 -25.89 -20.00
C HIS A 264 -3.76 -26.35 -18.54
N ARG A 265 -4.64 -27.23 -18.09
CA ARG A 265 -4.59 -27.76 -16.73
C ARG A 265 -3.30 -28.53 -16.44
N ALA A 266 -2.73 -29.19 -17.44
CA ALA A 266 -1.44 -29.86 -17.32
C ALA A 266 -0.29 -28.85 -17.17
N LEU A 267 -0.26 -27.80 -18.00
CA LEU A 267 0.72 -26.71 -17.90
C LEU A 267 0.67 -26.01 -16.54
N ILE A 268 -0.54 -25.76 -16.02
CA ILE A 268 -0.70 -25.18 -14.69
C ILE A 268 -0.18 -26.13 -13.61
N ALA A 269 -0.49 -27.42 -13.70
CA ALA A 269 -0.01 -28.40 -12.73
C ALA A 269 1.52 -28.48 -12.70
N GLU A 270 2.16 -28.40 -13.87
CA GLU A 270 3.61 -28.35 -14.02
C GLU A 270 4.21 -27.06 -13.42
N ALA A 271 3.63 -25.89 -13.74
CA ALA A 271 4.09 -24.59 -13.22
C ALA A 271 3.86 -24.39 -11.71
N ILE A 272 2.87 -25.09 -11.12
CA ILE A 272 2.71 -25.17 -9.67
C ILE A 272 3.85 -26.00 -9.06
N GLY A 273 4.28 -27.07 -9.72
CA GLY A 273 5.37 -27.94 -9.27
C GLY A 273 5.15 -28.48 -7.86
N ASP A 274 6.19 -28.40 -7.03
CA ASP A 274 6.22 -28.90 -5.66
C ASP A 274 5.63 -27.93 -4.62
N PHE A 275 4.93 -26.89 -5.07
CA PHE A 275 4.33 -25.92 -4.16
C PHE A 275 3.33 -26.59 -3.21
N ARG A 276 3.58 -26.49 -1.91
CA ARG A 276 2.75 -27.08 -0.86
C ARG A 276 1.64 -26.12 -0.46
N PHE A 277 0.40 -26.52 -0.71
CA PHE A 277 -0.77 -25.79 -0.23
C PHE A 277 -1.11 -26.21 1.20
N GLY A 278 -1.31 -25.24 2.09
CA GLY A 278 -1.86 -25.49 3.42
C GLY A 278 -3.33 -25.90 3.39
N THR A 279 -3.88 -26.19 4.56
CA THR A 279 -5.31 -26.44 4.77
C THR A 279 -6.13 -25.14 4.59
N GLY A 280 -7.45 -25.21 4.75
CA GLY A 280 -8.32 -24.02 4.68
C GLY A 280 -8.32 -23.35 3.30
N PHE A 281 -7.91 -22.08 3.24
CA PHE A 281 -7.89 -21.32 1.99
C PHE A 281 -6.89 -21.89 0.96
N GLY A 282 -5.76 -22.45 1.40
CA GLY A 282 -4.76 -23.06 0.52
C GLY A 282 -5.34 -24.21 -0.33
N ALA A 283 -6.13 -25.08 0.27
CA ALA A 283 -6.80 -26.18 -0.43
C ALA A 283 -7.84 -25.67 -1.45
N THR A 284 -8.52 -24.57 -1.13
CA THR A 284 -9.46 -23.90 -2.04
C THR A 284 -8.72 -23.29 -3.22
N LEU A 285 -7.65 -22.53 -2.95
CA LEU A 285 -6.82 -21.89 -3.96
C LEU A 285 -6.19 -22.92 -4.90
N SER A 286 -5.70 -24.05 -4.38
CA SER A 286 -5.14 -25.12 -5.22
C SER A 286 -6.15 -25.63 -6.27
N LYS A 287 -7.40 -25.83 -5.87
CA LYS A 287 -8.48 -26.25 -6.79
C LYS A 287 -8.78 -25.18 -7.84
N LEU A 288 -8.81 -23.91 -7.44
CA LEU A 288 -9.05 -22.77 -8.33
C LEU A 288 -7.92 -22.61 -9.36
N LEU A 289 -6.67 -22.61 -8.91
CA LEU A 289 -5.51 -22.45 -9.79
C LEU A 289 -5.45 -23.58 -10.81
N ARG A 290 -5.63 -24.83 -10.38
CA ARG A 290 -5.68 -25.98 -11.30
C ARG A 290 -6.83 -25.92 -12.30
N ALA A 291 -7.84 -25.07 -12.09
CA ALA A 291 -8.91 -24.79 -13.05
C ALA A 291 -8.64 -23.57 -13.95
N GLY A 292 -7.48 -22.92 -13.82
CA GLY A 292 -7.12 -21.69 -14.53
C GLY A 292 -7.72 -20.42 -13.94
N ILE A 293 -8.19 -20.48 -12.68
CA ILE A 293 -8.86 -19.38 -11.98
C ILE A 293 -7.96 -18.90 -10.83
N GLY A 294 -7.54 -17.64 -10.87
CA GLY A 294 -6.81 -16.98 -9.80
C GLY A 294 -7.72 -16.22 -8.82
N VAL A 295 -7.26 -16.10 -7.58
CA VAL A 295 -7.80 -15.14 -6.60
C VAL A 295 -6.67 -14.24 -6.15
N HIS A 296 -6.90 -12.92 -6.07
CA HIS A 296 -5.90 -11.99 -5.55
C HIS A 296 -6.53 -10.91 -4.66
N HIS A 297 -6.08 -10.85 -3.41
CA HIS A 297 -6.42 -9.76 -2.49
C HIS A 297 -5.40 -9.63 -1.35
N ALA A 298 -5.38 -8.48 -0.70
CA ALA A 298 -4.43 -8.17 0.38
C ALA A 298 -4.51 -9.13 1.59
N GLY A 299 -5.68 -9.73 1.85
CA GLY A 299 -5.86 -10.70 2.94
C GLY A 299 -5.23 -12.09 2.73
N MET A 300 -4.68 -12.39 1.54
CA MET A 300 -4.03 -13.66 1.26
C MET A 300 -2.61 -13.72 1.82
N LEU A 301 -2.16 -14.92 2.21
CA LEU A 301 -0.76 -15.17 2.55
C LEU A 301 0.17 -14.75 1.38
N PRO A 302 1.30 -14.07 1.65
CA PRO A 302 2.29 -13.66 0.64
C PRO A 302 2.70 -14.78 -0.34
N ARG A 303 3.02 -15.98 0.16
CA ARG A 303 3.35 -17.14 -0.70
C ARG A 303 2.27 -17.47 -1.72
N TYR A 304 1.00 -17.33 -1.36
CA TYR A 304 -0.12 -17.59 -2.25
C TYR A 304 -0.30 -16.47 -3.26
N ARG A 305 -0.11 -15.20 -2.85
CA ARG A 305 -0.13 -14.05 -3.77
C ARG A 305 0.95 -14.17 -4.82
N ARG A 306 2.20 -14.44 -4.40
CA ARG A 306 3.36 -14.65 -5.30
C ARG A 306 3.10 -15.79 -6.30
N LEU A 307 2.52 -16.91 -5.86
CA LEU A 307 2.17 -18.00 -6.76
C LEU A 307 1.13 -17.57 -7.81
N VAL A 308 0.06 -16.87 -7.39
CA VAL A 308 -0.97 -16.37 -8.31
C VAL A 308 -0.37 -15.40 -9.32
N GLU A 309 0.46 -14.47 -8.86
CA GLU A 309 1.13 -13.47 -9.69
C GLU A 309 2.03 -14.14 -10.73
N ARG A 310 2.88 -15.09 -10.32
CA ARG A 310 3.75 -15.86 -11.22
C ARG A 310 2.95 -16.60 -12.29
N LEU A 311 1.89 -17.32 -11.90
CA LEU A 311 1.04 -18.05 -12.84
C LEU A 311 0.28 -17.11 -13.79
N ALA A 312 -0.15 -15.94 -13.30
CA ALA A 312 -0.80 -14.93 -14.12
C ALA A 312 0.15 -14.29 -15.13
N GLN A 313 1.38 -13.96 -14.71
CA GLN A 313 2.45 -13.42 -15.57
C GLN A 313 2.83 -14.39 -16.70
N GLN A 314 2.85 -15.70 -16.41
CA GLN A 314 3.06 -16.76 -17.39
C GLN A 314 1.86 -16.96 -18.34
N GLY A 315 0.75 -16.22 -18.15
CA GLY A 315 -0.46 -16.34 -18.97
C GLY A 315 -1.26 -17.61 -18.72
N LEU A 316 -0.99 -18.33 -17.62
CA LEU A 316 -1.64 -19.61 -17.31
C LEU A 316 -3.02 -19.43 -16.68
N LEU A 317 -3.27 -18.29 -16.03
CA LEU A 317 -4.56 -17.95 -15.44
C LEU A 317 -5.43 -17.20 -16.45
N ARG A 318 -6.54 -17.82 -16.87
CA ARG A 318 -7.48 -17.24 -17.83
C ARG A 318 -8.43 -16.23 -17.19
N VAL A 319 -8.72 -16.41 -15.90
CA VAL A 319 -9.54 -15.50 -15.11
C VAL A 319 -8.86 -15.28 -13.77
N VAL A 320 -8.77 -14.02 -13.33
CA VAL A 320 -8.31 -13.65 -12.00
C VAL A 320 -9.39 -12.82 -11.33
N ALA A 321 -9.95 -13.29 -10.23
CA ALA A 321 -10.89 -12.51 -9.42
C ALA A 321 -10.13 -11.83 -8.29
N GLY A 322 -10.26 -10.52 -8.14
CA GLY A 322 -9.50 -9.82 -7.11
C GLY A 322 -10.05 -8.47 -6.70
N THR A 323 -9.50 -7.94 -5.62
CA THR A 323 -9.79 -6.57 -5.17
C THR A 323 -9.09 -5.53 -6.04
N ASP A 324 -9.57 -4.28 -6.02
CA ASP A 324 -8.98 -3.15 -6.77
C ASP A 324 -7.47 -2.95 -6.51
N THR A 325 -6.95 -3.48 -5.41
CA THR A 325 -5.52 -3.53 -5.08
C THR A 325 -4.65 -4.25 -6.11
N LEU A 326 -5.17 -5.27 -6.82
CA LEU A 326 -4.43 -5.92 -7.92
C LEU A 326 -4.20 -4.91 -9.06
N GLY A 327 -5.15 -4.01 -9.29
CA GLY A 327 -5.06 -2.95 -10.28
C GLY A 327 -4.04 -1.86 -9.97
N VAL A 328 -3.44 -1.84 -8.77
CA VAL A 328 -2.44 -0.83 -8.37
C VAL A 328 -1.02 -1.40 -8.38
N GLY A 329 -0.83 -2.71 -8.17
CA GLY A 329 0.46 -3.20 -7.66
C GLY A 329 1.27 -4.21 -8.47
N ILE A 330 0.73 -4.86 -9.52
CA ILE A 330 1.46 -5.95 -10.21
C ILE A 330 1.33 -5.85 -11.73
N ASN A 331 2.45 -6.08 -12.43
CA ASN A 331 2.52 -6.25 -13.88
C ASN A 331 1.93 -7.62 -14.34
N VAL A 332 0.60 -7.78 -14.23
CA VAL A 332 -0.12 -8.96 -14.76
C VAL A 332 -0.62 -8.66 -16.19
N PRO A 333 -0.42 -9.56 -17.18
CA PRO A 333 -0.97 -9.38 -18.52
C PRO A 333 -2.51 -9.53 -18.48
N ILE A 334 -3.21 -8.39 -18.45
CA ILE A 334 -4.68 -8.34 -18.42
C ILE A 334 -5.19 -7.86 -19.76
N ARG A 335 -5.90 -8.72 -20.49
CA ARG A 335 -6.52 -8.34 -21.76
C ARG A 335 -7.89 -7.69 -21.55
N THR A 336 -8.65 -8.18 -20.58
CA THR A 336 -9.98 -7.66 -20.23
C THR A 336 -10.09 -7.34 -18.75
N VAL A 337 -10.63 -6.18 -18.43
CA VAL A 337 -11.05 -5.79 -17.08
C VAL A 337 -12.57 -5.86 -17.01
N LEU A 338 -13.11 -6.64 -16.06
CA LEU A 338 -14.54 -6.77 -15.80
C LEU A 338 -14.86 -6.22 -14.41
N PHE A 339 -15.54 -5.08 -14.34
CA PHE A 339 -16.06 -4.53 -13.09
C PHE A 339 -17.31 -5.30 -12.65
N ALA A 340 -17.23 -6.01 -11.51
CA ALA A 340 -18.39 -6.70 -10.95
C ALA A 340 -19.45 -5.74 -10.36
N GLY A 341 -19.07 -4.48 -10.12
CA GLY A 341 -19.96 -3.39 -9.73
C GLY A 341 -19.29 -2.03 -9.93
N LEU A 342 -20.04 -0.94 -9.75
CA LEU A 342 -19.53 0.44 -9.86
C LEU A 342 -19.70 1.23 -8.56
N SER A 343 -19.70 0.52 -7.43
CA SER A 343 -19.71 1.10 -6.08
C SER A 343 -18.80 0.34 -5.15
N LYS A 344 -18.17 1.05 -4.20
CA LYS A 344 -17.28 0.48 -3.19
C LYS A 344 -17.49 1.11 -1.82
N TYR A 345 -17.06 0.41 -0.78
CA TYR A 345 -16.99 0.95 0.58
C TYR A 345 -15.70 1.77 0.74
N ASP A 346 -15.80 3.00 1.22
CA ASP A 346 -14.66 3.91 1.38
C ASP A 346 -14.07 3.94 2.80
N GLY A 347 -14.46 3.00 3.66
CA GLY A 347 -14.11 2.99 5.07
C GLY A 347 -15.23 3.55 5.97
N THR A 348 -16.13 4.38 5.42
CA THR A 348 -17.25 4.98 6.16
C THR A 348 -18.62 4.63 5.59
N LYS A 349 -18.75 4.61 4.27
CA LYS A 349 -20.01 4.31 3.58
C LYS A 349 -19.76 3.68 2.23
N VAL A 350 -20.79 3.03 1.70
CA VAL A 350 -20.77 2.62 0.29
C VAL A 350 -21.03 3.86 -0.57
N ARG A 351 -20.22 4.06 -1.61
CA ARG A 351 -20.35 5.13 -2.60
C ARG A 351 -20.04 4.61 -4.01
N ARG A 352 -20.45 5.37 -5.03
CA ARG A 352 -20.02 5.10 -6.41
C ARG A 352 -18.52 5.28 -6.56
N LEU A 353 -17.93 4.59 -7.53
CA LEU A 353 -16.55 4.83 -7.94
C LEU A 353 -16.39 6.27 -8.43
N GLN A 354 -15.22 6.85 -8.16
CA GLN A 354 -14.78 8.09 -8.79
C GLN A 354 -14.21 7.78 -10.18
N ALA A 355 -14.21 8.76 -11.08
CA ALA A 355 -13.65 8.62 -12.43
C ALA A 355 -12.18 8.14 -12.40
N ARG A 356 -11.39 8.72 -11.50
CA ARG A 356 -9.98 8.33 -11.27
C ARG A 356 -9.83 6.84 -10.94
N GLU A 357 -10.60 6.35 -9.98
CA GLU A 357 -10.56 4.94 -9.56
C GLU A 357 -10.94 4.01 -10.72
N PHE A 358 -11.96 4.39 -11.48
CA PHE A 358 -12.40 3.64 -12.66
C PHE A 358 -11.32 3.62 -13.75
N HIS A 359 -10.73 4.77 -14.09
CA HIS A 359 -9.68 4.88 -15.12
C HIS A 359 -8.40 4.13 -14.77
N GLN A 360 -7.99 4.11 -13.51
CA GLN A 360 -6.82 3.35 -13.06
C GLN A 360 -7.02 1.85 -13.25
N ILE A 361 -8.17 1.33 -12.83
CA ILE A 361 -8.48 -0.09 -12.93
C ILE A 361 -8.71 -0.47 -14.39
N ALA A 362 -9.51 0.30 -15.14
CA ALA A 362 -9.76 0.09 -16.56
C ALA A 362 -8.47 0.17 -17.40
N GLY A 363 -7.56 1.05 -17.00
CA GLY A 363 -6.27 1.26 -17.65
C GLY A 363 -5.34 0.04 -17.60
N ARG A 364 -5.66 -1.02 -16.86
CA ARG A 364 -4.91 -2.28 -16.89
C ARG A 364 -5.30 -3.18 -18.07
N ALA A 365 -6.40 -2.91 -18.76
CA ALA A 365 -6.82 -3.71 -19.90
C ALA A 365 -5.97 -3.44 -21.14
N GLY A 366 -5.51 -4.50 -21.80
CA GLY A 366 -4.72 -4.44 -23.02
C GLY A 366 -3.24 -4.16 -22.75
N ARG A 367 -2.38 -5.07 -23.24
CA ARG A 367 -0.93 -5.01 -23.09
C ARG A 367 -0.27 -4.56 -24.38
N ALA A 368 0.54 -3.51 -24.30
CA ALA A 368 1.35 -3.04 -25.43
C ALA A 368 2.29 -4.17 -25.92
N GLY A 369 2.36 -4.38 -27.23
CA GLY A 369 3.14 -5.44 -27.86
C GLY A 369 2.46 -6.82 -27.94
N PHE A 370 1.33 -7.03 -27.25
CA PHE A 370 0.60 -8.31 -27.25
C PHE A 370 -0.85 -8.15 -27.71
N ASP A 371 -1.50 -7.06 -27.32
CA ASP A 371 -2.90 -6.77 -27.63
C ASP A 371 -3.01 -5.58 -28.57
N THR A 372 -3.94 -5.66 -29.53
CA THR A 372 -4.33 -4.53 -30.38
C THR A 372 -5.42 -3.67 -29.74
N VAL A 373 -6.19 -4.25 -28.79
CA VAL A 373 -7.31 -3.61 -28.09
C VAL A 373 -7.40 -4.21 -26.68
N GLY A 374 -7.62 -3.35 -25.68
CA GLY A 374 -8.00 -3.75 -24.33
C GLY A 374 -9.51 -3.66 -24.13
N TYR A 375 -10.10 -4.59 -23.41
CA TYR A 375 -11.56 -4.60 -23.17
C TYR A 375 -11.89 -4.21 -21.74
N VAL A 376 -12.88 -3.33 -21.57
CA VAL A 376 -13.39 -2.90 -20.28
C VAL A 376 -14.89 -3.16 -20.24
N VAL A 377 -15.31 -4.06 -19.36
CA VAL A 377 -16.71 -4.46 -19.23
C VAL A 377 -17.21 -4.08 -17.85
N ALA A 378 -18.40 -3.50 -17.74
CA ALA A 378 -19.07 -3.29 -16.46
C ALA A 378 -20.31 -4.18 -16.35
N GLN A 379 -20.40 -4.91 -15.25
CA GLN A 379 -21.54 -5.79 -14.95
C GLN A 379 -22.71 -4.97 -14.39
N ALA A 380 -23.89 -5.16 -14.98
CA ALA A 380 -25.12 -4.59 -14.44
C ALA A 380 -25.47 -5.19 -13.07
N PRO A 381 -26.14 -4.42 -12.18
CA PRO A 381 -26.65 -4.95 -10.92
C PRO A 381 -27.49 -6.22 -11.11
N GLU A 382 -27.47 -7.14 -10.14
CA GLU A 382 -28.17 -8.44 -10.26
C GLU A 382 -29.68 -8.28 -10.57
N HIS A 383 -30.35 -7.34 -9.92
CA HIS A 383 -31.77 -7.06 -10.18
C HIS A 383 -32.01 -6.56 -11.61
N ASP A 384 -31.09 -5.81 -12.20
CA ASP A 384 -31.18 -5.32 -13.58
C ASP A 384 -30.91 -6.44 -14.58
N VAL A 385 -29.95 -7.33 -14.31
CA VAL A 385 -29.71 -8.55 -15.10
C VAL A 385 -30.96 -9.44 -15.11
N GLU A 386 -31.57 -9.66 -13.95
CA GLU A 386 -32.80 -10.45 -13.85
C GLU A 386 -33.97 -9.79 -14.58
N ASN A 387 -34.10 -8.47 -14.45
CA ASN A 387 -35.09 -7.69 -15.19
C ASN A 387 -34.89 -7.80 -16.71
N ALA A 388 -33.65 -7.68 -17.19
CA ALA A 388 -33.31 -7.85 -18.60
C ALA A 388 -33.64 -9.26 -19.10
N ARG A 389 -33.38 -10.30 -18.29
CA ARG A 389 -33.75 -11.69 -18.61
C ARG A 389 -35.26 -11.89 -18.67
N LEU A 390 -36.02 -11.30 -17.75
CA LEU A 390 -37.49 -11.35 -17.76
C LEU A 390 -38.06 -10.65 -19.01
N VAL A 391 -37.50 -9.50 -19.38
CA VAL A 391 -37.87 -8.76 -20.60
C VAL A 391 -37.53 -9.58 -21.85
N ALA A 392 -36.32 -10.14 -21.94
CA ALA A 392 -35.92 -11.00 -23.06
C ALA A 392 -36.84 -12.22 -23.22
N LYS A 393 -37.27 -12.82 -22.10
CA LYS A 393 -38.22 -13.94 -22.08
C LYS A 393 -39.64 -13.53 -22.48
N ALA A 394 -40.06 -12.30 -22.18
CA ALA A 394 -41.34 -11.75 -22.61
C ALA A 394 -41.35 -11.44 -24.12
N GLY A 395 -40.20 -11.11 -24.71
CA GLY A 395 -40.04 -10.81 -26.13
C GLY A 395 -40.83 -9.57 -26.55
N ALA A 396 -41.26 -9.53 -27.81
CA ALA A 396 -42.06 -8.42 -28.35
C ALA A 396 -43.57 -8.49 -28.01
N ASP A 397 -44.02 -9.47 -27.20
CA ASP A 397 -45.44 -9.66 -26.87
C ASP A 397 -45.92 -8.58 -25.86
N PRO A 398 -46.81 -7.65 -26.27
CA PRO A 398 -47.24 -6.54 -25.42
C PRO A 398 -47.99 -7.00 -24.15
N LYS A 399 -48.66 -8.17 -24.20
CA LYS A 399 -49.37 -8.73 -23.04
C LYS A 399 -48.42 -9.34 -22.03
N LYS A 400 -47.34 -9.98 -22.49
CA LYS A 400 -46.29 -10.51 -21.60
C LYS A 400 -45.45 -9.40 -21.01
N MET A 401 -45.11 -8.37 -21.79
CA MET A 401 -44.37 -7.19 -21.31
C MET A 401 -45.09 -6.46 -20.17
N ARG A 402 -46.42 -6.29 -20.26
CA ARG A 402 -47.23 -5.70 -19.17
C ARG A 402 -47.27 -6.54 -17.89
N LYS A 403 -46.95 -7.83 -17.96
CA LYS A 403 -46.92 -8.75 -16.80
C LYS A 403 -45.53 -8.90 -16.18
N VAL A 404 -44.50 -8.30 -16.75
CA VAL A 404 -43.14 -8.36 -16.19
C VAL A 404 -43.09 -7.53 -14.92
N VAL A 405 -43.05 -8.19 -13.76
CA VAL A 405 -42.79 -7.55 -12.48
C VAL A 405 -41.29 -7.37 -12.34
N ARG A 406 -40.84 -6.10 -12.40
CA ARG A 406 -39.43 -5.77 -12.22
C ARG A 406 -39.03 -5.95 -10.75
N ARG A 407 -37.89 -6.59 -10.53
CA ARG A 407 -37.22 -6.66 -9.23
C ARG A 407 -36.68 -5.29 -8.86
N LYS A 408 -36.82 -4.95 -7.59
CA LYS A 408 -36.35 -3.68 -7.02
C LYS A 408 -34.92 -3.84 -6.48
N PRO A 409 -34.14 -2.75 -6.41
CA PRO A 409 -32.87 -2.74 -5.71
C PRO A 409 -33.05 -3.12 -4.23
N PRO A 410 -32.06 -3.79 -3.60
CA PRO A 410 -32.04 -4.01 -2.16
C PRO A 410 -32.06 -2.70 -1.37
N GLU A 411 -32.53 -2.74 -0.11
CA GLU A 411 -32.44 -1.57 0.77
C GLU A 411 -30.98 -1.19 1.06
N GLY A 412 -30.68 0.12 1.08
CA GLY A 412 -29.31 0.63 1.26
C GLY A 412 -28.40 0.48 0.03
N PHE A 413 -28.91 -0.04 -1.09
CA PHE A 413 -28.14 -0.20 -2.32
C PHE A 413 -27.79 1.16 -2.95
N VAL A 414 -26.49 1.41 -3.12
CA VAL A 414 -26.02 2.57 -3.89
C VAL A 414 -26.24 2.28 -5.36
N SER A 415 -27.29 2.85 -5.95
CA SER A 415 -27.65 2.57 -7.35
C SER A 415 -26.54 2.95 -8.33
N TRP A 416 -26.18 2.04 -9.23
CA TRP A 416 -25.44 2.31 -10.47
C TRP A 416 -26.14 1.63 -11.65
N GLY A 417 -25.90 2.12 -12.86
CA GLY A 417 -26.42 1.54 -14.09
C GLY A 417 -25.59 1.95 -15.30
N GLU A 418 -26.10 1.73 -16.51
CA GLU A 418 -25.42 2.08 -17.76
C GLU A 418 -25.03 3.56 -17.83
N GLN A 419 -25.91 4.46 -17.37
CA GLN A 419 -25.59 5.89 -17.34
C GLN A 419 -24.42 6.21 -16.40
N THR A 420 -24.30 5.52 -15.27
CA THR A 420 -23.15 5.65 -14.37
C THR A 420 -21.88 5.19 -15.06
N PHE A 421 -21.95 4.06 -15.77
CA PHE A 421 -20.83 3.54 -16.56
C PHE A 421 -20.37 4.55 -17.62
N VAL A 422 -21.30 5.07 -18.44
CA VAL A 422 -21.00 6.08 -19.47
C VAL A 422 -20.41 7.35 -18.86
N THR A 423 -20.89 7.77 -17.69
CA THR A 423 -20.34 8.93 -16.98
C THR A 423 -18.91 8.65 -16.54
N LEU A 424 -18.63 7.47 -16.00
CA LEU A 424 -17.28 7.10 -15.55
C LEU A 424 -16.29 6.95 -16.70
N THR A 425 -16.73 6.49 -17.88
CA THR A 425 -15.85 6.32 -19.05
C THR A 425 -15.52 7.64 -19.76
N THR A 426 -16.38 8.65 -19.63
CA THR A 426 -16.23 9.94 -20.33
C THR A 426 -15.79 11.07 -19.41
N ALA A 427 -15.75 10.85 -18.09
CA ALA A 427 -15.37 11.86 -17.13
C ALA A 427 -13.90 12.28 -17.34
N PRO A 428 -13.57 13.58 -17.33
CA PRO A 428 -12.19 14.02 -17.37
C PRO A 428 -11.47 13.64 -16.06
N ASN A 429 -10.14 13.58 -16.12
CA ASN A 429 -9.33 13.45 -14.90
C ASN A 429 -9.51 14.69 -14.02
N GLU A 430 -9.68 14.49 -12.71
CA GLU A 430 -9.88 15.58 -11.75
C GLU A 430 -8.52 16.20 -11.33
N PRO A 431 -8.48 17.52 -11.05
CA PRO A 431 -7.28 18.14 -10.50
C PRO A 431 -7.01 17.61 -9.08
N LEU A 432 -5.73 17.41 -8.77
CA LEU A 432 -5.32 16.93 -7.46
C LEU A 432 -5.47 18.02 -6.40
N ARG A 433 -5.79 17.60 -5.17
CA ARG A 433 -5.94 18.50 -4.02
C ARG A 433 -5.09 18.02 -2.86
N SER A 434 -4.44 18.96 -2.18
CA SER A 434 -3.71 18.68 -0.95
C SER A 434 -4.65 18.20 0.14
N HIS A 435 -4.17 17.23 0.92
CA HIS A 435 -4.74 16.78 2.17
C HIS A 435 -3.68 16.80 3.28
N PHE A 436 -2.76 17.77 3.23
CA PHE A 436 -1.68 17.89 4.20
C PHE A 436 -2.21 17.98 5.63
N HIS A 437 -1.55 17.26 6.54
CA HIS A 437 -1.84 17.31 7.96
C HIS A 437 -0.53 17.22 8.75
N MET A 438 -0.24 18.26 9.52
CA MET A 438 0.91 18.26 10.42
C MET A 438 0.71 17.25 11.55
N THR A 439 1.64 16.31 11.68
CA THR A 439 1.65 15.30 12.74
C THR A 439 2.77 15.57 13.74
N MET A 440 2.74 14.88 14.88
CA MET A 440 3.83 14.93 15.85
C MET A 440 5.14 14.39 15.27
N ALA A 441 5.08 13.29 14.51
CA ALA A 441 6.25 12.70 13.87
C ALA A 441 6.93 13.71 12.92
N MET A 442 6.15 14.40 12.08
CA MET A 442 6.68 15.47 11.22
C MET A 442 7.33 16.60 12.01
N LEU A 443 6.70 17.02 13.12
CA LEU A 443 7.27 18.04 13.99
C LEU A 443 8.63 17.57 14.54
N MET A 444 8.73 16.34 15.03
CA MET A 444 9.98 15.80 15.58
C MET A 444 11.10 15.73 14.54
N GLU A 445 10.81 15.30 13.31
CA GLU A 445 11.80 15.27 12.22
C GLU A 445 12.35 16.68 11.92
N VAL A 446 11.47 17.67 11.83
CA VAL A 446 11.89 19.06 11.55
C VAL A 446 12.59 19.71 12.75
N LEU A 447 12.26 19.34 13.99
CA LEU A 447 13.00 19.78 15.16
C LEU A 447 14.39 19.13 15.26
N ALA A 448 14.55 17.91 14.75
CA ALA A 448 15.82 17.20 14.72
C ALA A 448 16.76 17.69 13.61
N ARG A 449 16.23 18.43 12.62
CA ARG A 449 16.95 18.95 11.46
C ARG A 449 18.08 19.93 11.84
N PRO A 450 19.25 19.90 11.18
CA PRO A 450 20.27 20.93 11.32
C PRO A 450 19.77 22.32 10.91
N GLY A 451 20.25 23.37 11.58
CA GLY A 451 19.83 24.77 11.37
C GLY A 451 18.63 25.19 12.21
N ASP A 452 18.08 26.37 11.88
CA ASP A 452 16.93 26.93 12.62
C ASP A 452 15.64 26.16 12.30
N CYS A 453 15.25 25.30 13.24
CA CYS A 453 14.04 24.50 13.13
C CYS A 453 12.75 25.34 13.05
N PHE A 454 12.72 26.56 13.60
CA PHE A 454 11.54 27.43 13.53
C PHE A 454 11.36 28.03 12.15
N ASP A 455 12.45 28.38 11.48
CA ASP A 455 12.43 28.83 10.09
C ASP A 455 12.01 27.68 9.16
N ALA A 456 12.53 26.47 9.37
CA ALA A 456 12.11 25.27 8.65
C ALA A 456 10.62 24.96 8.86
N LEU A 457 10.13 24.98 10.12
CA LEU A 457 8.71 24.79 10.42
C LEU A 457 7.83 25.87 9.79
N ARG A 458 8.26 27.13 9.83
CA ARG A 458 7.53 28.23 9.18
C ARG A 458 7.43 27.99 7.67
N HIS A 459 8.53 27.63 7.04
CA HIS A 459 8.56 27.30 5.61
C HIS A 459 7.58 26.19 5.25
N LEU A 460 7.64 25.05 5.95
CA LEU A 460 6.74 23.91 5.73
C LEU A 460 5.26 24.30 5.93
N LEU A 461 4.95 25.03 7.00
CA LEU A 461 3.57 25.37 7.39
C LEU A 461 2.95 26.50 6.57
N GLU A 462 3.75 27.45 6.09
CA GLU A 462 3.26 28.59 5.31
C GLU A 462 3.27 28.34 3.82
N THR A 463 4.06 27.38 3.35
CA THR A 463 4.20 27.12 1.92
C THR A 463 3.64 25.77 1.45
N ASN A 464 3.07 24.96 2.35
CA ASN A 464 2.29 23.80 1.90
C ASN A 464 1.08 24.21 1.04
N HIS A 465 0.62 23.29 0.21
CA HIS A 465 -0.40 23.50 -0.83
C HIS A 465 -1.84 23.54 -0.27
N GLU A 466 -2.01 23.64 1.04
CA GLU A 466 -3.32 23.87 1.64
C GLU A 466 -3.74 25.33 1.50
N THR A 467 -5.05 25.58 1.54
CA THR A 467 -5.57 26.94 1.60
C THR A 467 -5.01 27.70 2.81
N ARG A 468 -4.84 29.03 2.72
CA ARG A 468 -4.34 29.85 3.84
C ARG A 468 -5.12 29.63 5.14
N ALA A 469 -6.43 29.42 5.07
CA ALA A 469 -7.25 29.11 6.24
C ALA A 469 -6.87 27.77 6.91
N ARG A 470 -6.52 26.75 6.13
CA ARG A 470 -6.04 25.45 6.64
C ARG A 470 -4.59 25.54 7.11
N GLN A 471 -3.71 26.23 6.40
CA GLN A 471 -2.34 26.54 6.88
C GLN A 471 -2.36 27.18 8.27
N LEU A 472 -3.19 28.20 8.50
CA LEU A 472 -3.34 28.84 9.82
C LEU A 472 -3.82 27.87 10.91
N LYS A 473 -4.65 26.87 10.56
CA LYS A 473 -5.04 25.81 11.50
C LYS A 473 -3.86 24.89 11.82
N HIS A 474 -3.06 24.49 10.82
CA HIS A 474 -1.86 23.70 11.04
C HIS A 474 -0.84 24.45 11.89
N ILE A 475 -0.62 25.75 11.66
CA ILE A 475 0.27 26.58 12.49
C ILE A 475 -0.18 26.58 13.95
N LYS A 476 -1.46 26.85 14.22
CA LYS A 476 -2.01 26.83 15.58
C LYS A 476 -1.86 25.45 16.23
N HIS A 477 -2.17 24.39 15.50
CA HIS A 477 -2.03 23.02 15.97
C HIS A 477 -0.57 22.68 16.30
N THR A 478 0.37 23.05 15.43
CA THR A 478 1.80 22.82 15.62
C THR A 478 2.34 23.55 16.85
N ILE A 479 1.90 24.79 17.08
CA ILE A 479 2.27 25.54 18.29
C ILE A 479 1.77 24.82 19.54
N THR A 480 0.57 24.23 19.51
CA THR A 480 0.08 23.40 20.63
C THR A 480 0.97 22.17 20.82
N LEU A 481 1.27 21.41 19.76
CA LEU A 481 2.14 20.23 19.85
C LEU A 481 3.53 20.57 20.39
N TYR A 482 4.14 21.65 19.90
CA TYR A 482 5.46 22.12 20.35
C TYR A 482 5.45 22.52 21.84
N ARG A 483 4.40 23.24 22.28
CA ARG A 483 4.26 23.59 23.71
C ARG A 483 4.12 22.34 24.56
N ASP A 484 3.32 21.37 24.12
CA ASP A 484 3.15 20.11 24.85
C ASP A 484 4.48 19.35 24.98
N LEU A 485 5.30 19.30 23.90
CA LEU A 485 6.63 18.68 23.92
C LEU A 485 7.63 19.41 24.83
N ARG A 486 7.58 20.74 24.84
CA ARG A 486 8.45 21.56 25.68
C ARG A 486 8.06 21.46 27.14
N ASP A 487 6.76 21.54 27.43
CA ASP A 487 6.23 21.45 28.78
C ASP A 487 6.41 20.02 29.35
N SER A 488 6.51 18.99 28.50
CA SER A 488 6.89 17.62 28.88
C SER A 488 8.40 17.39 29.00
N GLY A 489 9.24 18.39 28.71
CA GLY A 489 10.70 18.28 28.77
C GLY A 489 11.34 17.43 27.67
N ILE A 490 10.60 17.05 26.61
CA ILE A 490 11.16 16.32 25.46
C ILE A 490 11.96 17.28 24.58
N VAL A 491 11.44 18.49 24.39
CA VAL A 491 12.09 19.55 23.64
C VAL A 491 12.60 20.59 24.62
N VAL A 492 13.92 20.75 24.67
CA VAL A 492 14.58 21.79 25.45
C VAL A 492 14.97 22.90 24.50
N GLN A 493 14.41 24.09 24.70
CA GLN A 493 14.82 25.26 23.93
C GLN A 493 16.19 25.72 24.43
N LEU A 494 17.13 25.88 23.51
CA LEU A 494 18.49 26.31 23.82
C LEU A 494 18.56 27.84 23.88
N ASP A 495 19.38 28.37 24.79
CA ASP A 495 19.61 29.82 24.90
C ASP A 495 20.38 30.36 23.69
N GLU A 496 21.30 29.56 23.14
CA GLU A 496 22.05 29.82 21.91
C GLU A 496 21.99 28.58 21.01
N PRO A 497 22.06 28.73 19.66
CA PRO A 497 22.09 27.59 18.75
C PRO A 497 23.28 26.67 19.00
N ASP A 498 23.11 25.36 18.79
CA ASP A 498 24.19 24.38 18.90
C ASP A 498 25.20 24.43 17.72
N SER A 499 26.18 23.52 17.69
CA SER A 499 27.18 23.45 16.60
C SER A 499 26.59 23.17 15.23
N TRP A 500 25.37 22.65 15.16
CA TRP A 500 24.63 22.36 13.95
C TRP A 500 23.58 23.44 13.65
N GLY A 501 23.55 24.53 14.43
CA GLY A 501 22.63 25.66 14.27
C GLY A 501 21.23 25.42 14.84
N LYS A 502 21.01 24.35 15.63
CA LYS A 502 19.70 24.00 16.18
C LYS A 502 19.37 24.88 17.39
N ASN A 503 18.15 25.40 17.43
CA ASN A 503 17.63 26.18 18.57
C ASN A 503 16.97 25.32 19.66
N VAL A 504 16.85 24.02 19.41
CA VAL A 504 16.23 23.07 20.33
C VAL A 504 17.10 21.82 20.43
N ALA A 505 17.15 21.24 21.62
CA ALA A 505 17.68 19.91 21.86
C ALA A 505 16.52 18.95 22.18
N LEU A 506 16.64 17.72 21.69
CA LEU A 506 15.78 16.62 22.11
C LEU A 506 16.43 15.94 23.33
N SER A 507 15.65 15.67 24.39
CA SER A 507 16.17 15.07 25.63
C SER A 507 16.84 13.70 25.37
N VAL A 508 17.93 13.43 26.11
CA VAL A 508 18.96 12.41 25.84
C VAL A 508 18.52 10.97 26.17
N ASP A 509 17.38 10.77 26.85
CA ASP A 509 16.86 9.45 27.22
C ASP A 509 16.07 8.73 26.10
N MET A 510 16.32 9.07 24.83
CA MET A 510 15.76 8.36 23.68
C MET A 510 16.79 7.31 23.20
N PRO A 511 16.51 5.99 23.32
CA PRO A 511 17.43 4.97 22.83
C PRO A 511 17.72 5.14 21.34
N GLU A 512 18.97 4.92 20.91
CA GLU A 512 19.39 5.05 19.49
C GLU A 512 18.62 4.11 18.54
N ASN A 513 18.04 3.03 19.04
CA ASN A 513 17.18 2.08 18.30
C ASN A 513 15.67 2.35 18.45
N PHE A 514 15.30 3.47 19.04
CA PHE A 514 13.90 3.82 19.27
C PHE A 514 13.33 4.46 18.00
N ALA A 515 12.74 3.63 17.14
CA ALA A 515 12.02 4.10 15.97
C ALA A 515 10.96 5.14 16.40
N LEU A 516 11.18 6.39 15.99
CA LEU A 516 10.31 7.57 16.19
C LEU A 516 8.89 7.41 15.60
N THR A 517 8.52 6.22 15.15
CA THR A 517 7.28 5.93 14.42
C THR A 517 6.15 5.43 15.31
N ASN A 518 6.40 4.91 16.53
CA ASN A 518 5.33 4.50 17.46
C ASN A 518 5.39 5.24 18.82
N PRO A 519 4.48 6.21 19.05
CA PRO A 519 4.35 6.93 20.32
C PRO A 519 4.22 6.06 21.58
N LEU A 520 3.77 4.80 21.45
CA LEU A 520 3.49 3.90 22.56
C LEU A 520 4.69 3.04 22.99
N SER A 521 5.80 3.04 22.25
CA SER A 521 6.96 2.21 22.59
C SER A 521 7.62 2.62 23.93
N ALA A 522 7.55 3.90 24.31
CA ALA A 522 8.16 4.41 25.53
C ALA A 522 7.22 4.16 26.72
N PHE A 523 5.92 4.15 26.45
CA PHE A 523 4.92 3.67 27.39
C PHE A 523 5.13 2.18 27.70
N ALA A 524 5.43 1.34 26.70
CA ALA A 524 5.67 -0.09 26.91
C ALA A 524 6.79 -0.36 27.93
N LEU A 525 7.91 0.37 27.81
CA LEU A 525 9.02 0.29 28.76
C LEU A 525 8.59 0.59 30.19
N ALA A 526 7.87 1.70 30.39
CA ALA A 526 7.35 2.07 31.70
C ALA A 526 6.28 1.10 32.22
N ALA A 527 5.52 0.47 31.33
CA ALA A 527 4.52 -0.53 31.70
C ALA A 527 5.15 -1.85 32.13
N PHE A 528 6.31 -2.26 31.57
CA PHE A 528 7.02 -3.46 31.99
C PHE A 528 7.50 -3.39 33.45
N ASP A 529 7.90 -2.20 33.91
CA ASP A 529 8.32 -1.97 35.31
C ASP A 529 7.18 -2.16 36.32
N LEU A 530 5.93 -2.16 35.86
CA LEU A 530 4.73 -2.37 36.70
C LEU A 530 4.28 -3.83 36.74
N LEU A 531 4.90 -4.71 35.94
CA LEU A 531 4.58 -6.13 35.91
C LEU A 531 5.28 -6.87 37.07
N ASP A 532 4.60 -7.88 37.60
CA ASP A 532 5.17 -8.76 38.62
C ASP A 532 6.09 -9.80 37.96
N ALA A 533 7.41 -9.59 38.07
CA ALA A 533 8.43 -10.46 37.48
C ALA A 533 8.43 -11.89 38.07
N ASP A 534 7.88 -12.09 39.27
CA ASP A 534 7.79 -13.41 39.90
C ASP A 534 6.51 -14.18 39.50
N SER A 535 5.63 -13.56 38.70
CA SER A 535 4.40 -14.19 38.23
C SER A 535 4.67 -15.33 37.25
N SER A 536 3.97 -16.45 37.42
CA SER A 536 4.00 -17.56 36.47
C SER A 536 3.44 -17.19 35.08
N THR A 537 2.72 -16.07 34.96
CA THR A 537 2.19 -15.54 33.70
C THR A 537 2.99 -14.36 33.15
N TYR A 538 4.13 -14.00 33.76
CA TYR A 538 4.91 -12.81 33.40
C TYR A 538 5.17 -12.70 31.89
N HIS A 539 5.54 -13.81 31.23
CA HIS A 539 5.79 -13.84 29.79
C HIS A 539 4.53 -13.53 28.94
N LEU A 540 3.32 -13.91 29.39
CA LEU A 540 2.05 -13.55 28.74
C LEU A 540 1.64 -12.10 29.04
N ASP A 541 2.02 -11.58 30.20
CA ASP A 541 1.72 -10.23 30.63
C ASP A 541 2.60 -9.21 29.88
N VAL A 542 3.89 -9.52 29.70
CA VAL A 542 4.80 -8.80 28.78
C VAL A 542 4.20 -8.78 27.37
N LEU A 543 3.73 -9.94 26.89
CA LEU A 543 3.08 -10.02 25.57
C LEU A 543 1.84 -9.13 25.49
N SER A 544 0.98 -9.07 26.52
CA SER A 544 -0.20 -8.19 26.53
C SER A 544 0.14 -6.71 26.48
N VAL A 545 1.20 -6.27 27.15
CA VAL A 545 1.70 -4.90 27.04
C VAL A 545 2.17 -4.60 25.62
N VAL A 546 2.91 -5.52 25.00
CA VAL A 546 3.35 -5.40 23.60
C VAL A 546 2.15 -5.31 22.65
N GLU A 547 1.19 -6.23 22.74
CA GLU A 547 0.00 -6.24 21.87
C GLU A 547 -0.81 -4.94 22.00
N ALA A 548 -0.86 -4.34 23.19
CA ALA A 548 -1.55 -3.08 23.43
C ALA A 548 -0.92 -1.86 22.74
N THR A 549 0.36 -1.96 22.35
CA THR A 549 1.10 -0.89 21.66
C THR A 549 1.04 -1.00 20.15
N LEU A 550 0.61 -2.16 19.63
CA LEU A 550 0.51 -2.43 18.19
C LEU A 550 -0.80 -1.90 17.60
N ASP A 551 -0.82 -1.73 16.28
CA ASP A 551 -2.04 -1.42 15.53
C ASP A 551 -3.10 -2.53 15.70
N ASP A 552 -4.39 -2.16 15.64
CA ASP A 552 -5.49 -3.11 15.73
C ASP A 552 -5.60 -3.96 14.45
N PRO A 553 -5.51 -5.31 14.52
CA PRO A 553 -5.87 -6.18 13.42
C PRO A 553 -7.39 -6.27 13.35
N ARG A 554 -8.06 -5.18 12.92
CA ARG A 554 -9.52 -5.00 13.04
C ARG A 554 -10.35 -6.19 12.56
N GLN A 555 -9.95 -6.85 11.48
CA GLN A 555 -10.67 -8.03 10.97
C GLN A 555 -10.64 -9.20 11.95
N VAL A 556 -9.53 -9.41 12.66
CA VAL A 556 -9.36 -10.44 13.68
C VAL A 556 -10.16 -10.08 14.93
N LEU A 557 -10.02 -8.85 15.43
CA LEU A 557 -10.73 -8.39 16.63
C LEU A 557 -12.25 -8.40 16.46
N LEU A 558 -12.74 -8.01 15.28
CA LEU A 558 -14.17 -8.08 14.95
C LEU A 558 -14.68 -9.53 14.89
N ALA A 559 -13.84 -10.48 14.45
CA ALA A 559 -14.19 -11.89 14.44
C ALA A 559 -14.25 -12.48 15.86
N GLN A 560 -13.28 -12.15 16.72
CA GLN A 560 -13.29 -12.51 18.14
C GLN A 560 -14.52 -11.94 18.84
N ARG A 561 -14.80 -10.64 18.66
CA ARG A 561 -16.00 -10.00 19.21
C ARG A 561 -17.28 -10.67 18.73
N LYS A 562 -17.35 -11.06 17.45
CA LYS A 562 -18.52 -11.77 16.91
C LYS A 562 -18.73 -13.10 17.63
N VAL A 563 -17.69 -13.93 17.77
CA VAL A 563 -17.78 -15.21 18.47
C VAL A 563 -18.18 -15.02 19.94
N ALA A 564 -17.56 -14.05 20.64
CA ALA A 564 -17.91 -13.72 22.03
C ALA A 564 -19.39 -13.28 22.17
N ARG A 565 -19.89 -12.47 21.23
CA ARG A 565 -21.31 -12.08 21.18
C ARG A 565 -22.22 -13.27 20.91
N ASP A 566 -21.84 -14.17 20.01
CA ASP A 566 -22.63 -15.37 19.68
C ASP A 566 -22.74 -16.31 20.90
N VAL A 567 -21.65 -16.50 21.66
CA VAL A 567 -21.63 -17.25 22.93
C VAL A 567 -22.52 -16.59 23.97
N ALA A 568 -22.34 -15.29 24.23
CA ALA A 568 -23.15 -14.58 25.21
C ALA A 568 -24.64 -14.58 24.84
N ILE A 569 -25.00 -14.46 23.56
CA ILE A 569 -26.41 -14.61 23.12
C ILE A 569 -26.97 -15.98 23.50
N ALA A 570 -26.19 -17.04 23.35
CA ALA A 570 -26.62 -18.39 23.67
C ALA A 570 -26.80 -18.58 25.20
N GLU A 571 -25.86 -18.08 26.00
CA GLU A 571 -25.93 -18.09 27.47
C GLU A 571 -27.11 -17.28 27.99
N MET A 572 -27.25 -16.03 27.55
CA MET A 572 -28.37 -15.17 27.96
C MET A 572 -29.74 -15.72 27.52
N LYS A 573 -29.79 -16.48 26.42
CA LYS A 573 -31.00 -17.24 26.04
C LYS A 573 -31.28 -18.40 26.99
N ALA A 574 -30.25 -19.11 27.44
CA ALA A 574 -30.39 -20.19 28.40
C ALA A 574 -30.82 -19.67 29.79
N ASP A 575 -30.33 -18.48 30.17
CA ASP A 575 -30.66 -17.81 31.44
C ASP A 575 -32.02 -17.09 31.43
N GLY A 576 -32.73 -17.09 30.29
CA GLY A 576 -34.07 -16.49 30.18
C GLY A 576 -34.09 -14.96 30.20
N ILE A 577 -32.99 -14.30 29.83
CA ILE A 577 -32.89 -12.83 29.83
C ILE A 577 -33.77 -12.23 28.73
N GLU A 578 -34.49 -11.17 29.06
CA GLU A 578 -35.38 -10.44 28.15
C GLU A 578 -34.64 -9.86 26.94
N TYR A 579 -35.35 -9.69 25.82
CA TYR A 579 -34.73 -9.27 24.56
C TYR A 579 -34.03 -7.90 24.63
N GLU A 580 -34.67 -6.90 25.23
CA GLU A 580 -34.10 -5.55 25.34
C GLU A 580 -32.84 -5.54 26.22
N GLU A 581 -32.85 -6.27 27.33
CA GLU A 581 -31.70 -6.41 28.22
C GLU A 581 -30.54 -7.17 27.55
N ARG A 582 -30.84 -8.20 26.74
CA ARG A 582 -29.83 -8.87 25.92
C ARG A 582 -29.17 -7.93 24.92
N MET A 583 -29.97 -7.07 24.26
CA MET A 583 -29.43 -6.14 23.28
C MET A 583 -28.52 -5.10 23.94
N ALA A 584 -28.87 -4.60 25.13
CA ALA A 584 -28.01 -3.69 25.91
C ALA A 584 -26.69 -4.36 26.32
N ARG A 585 -26.74 -5.57 26.90
CA ARG A 585 -25.53 -6.32 27.29
C ARG A 585 -24.64 -6.68 26.11
N LEU A 586 -25.21 -6.88 24.92
CA LEU A 586 -24.45 -7.16 23.70
C LEU A 586 -23.64 -5.97 23.18
N GLU A 587 -24.05 -4.74 23.50
CA GLU A 587 -23.29 -3.54 23.11
C GLU A 587 -21.99 -3.42 23.90
N GLU A 588 -21.97 -3.89 25.14
CA GLU A 588 -20.81 -3.88 26.04
C GLU A 588 -19.77 -4.96 25.69
N ILE A 589 -20.14 -6.01 24.94
CA ILE A 589 -19.22 -7.09 24.58
C ILE A 589 -18.20 -6.62 23.55
N THR A 590 -16.94 -6.68 23.96
CA THR A 590 -15.74 -6.42 23.16
C THR A 590 -15.00 -7.73 22.82
N TRP A 591 -13.77 -7.63 22.33
CA TRP A 591 -12.82 -8.74 22.23
C TRP A 591 -12.05 -8.89 23.56
N PRO A 592 -11.30 -9.99 23.79
CA PRO A 592 -10.52 -10.14 25.03
C PRO A 592 -9.46 -9.04 25.19
N GLN A 593 -9.42 -8.41 26.37
CA GLN A 593 -8.54 -7.28 26.72
C GLN A 593 -7.74 -7.60 28.00
N PRO A 594 -6.73 -8.47 27.94
CA PRO A 594 -5.88 -8.80 29.08
C PRO A 594 -5.17 -7.55 29.59
N LEU A 595 -5.02 -7.46 30.92
CA LEU A 595 -4.42 -6.32 31.62
C LEU A 595 -5.07 -4.96 31.31
N LEU A 596 -6.37 -4.92 30.97
CA LEU A 596 -7.05 -3.67 30.62
C LEU A 596 -6.91 -2.62 31.73
N ASP A 597 -7.14 -3.01 32.97
CA ASP A 597 -7.10 -2.09 34.12
C ASP A 597 -5.67 -1.63 34.40
N GLU A 598 -4.70 -2.55 34.39
CA GLU A 598 -3.28 -2.30 34.63
C GLU A 598 -2.69 -1.41 33.53
N ILE A 599 -2.95 -1.70 32.27
CA ILE A 599 -2.49 -0.91 31.11
C ILE A 599 -3.15 0.47 31.13
N THR A 600 -4.44 0.55 31.43
CA THR A 600 -5.15 1.83 31.52
C THR A 600 -4.62 2.67 32.69
N PHE A 601 -4.34 2.05 33.82
CA PHE A 601 -3.74 2.71 34.99
C PHE A 601 -2.32 3.18 34.69
N ALA A 602 -1.46 2.29 34.18
CA ALA A 602 -0.10 2.59 33.76
C ALA A 602 -0.08 3.75 32.76
N PHE A 603 -0.97 3.73 31.77
CA PHE A 603 -1.10 4.80 30.79
C PHE A 603 -1.59 6.10 31.43
N GLY A 604 -2.49 6.03 32.40
CA GLY A 604 -2.98 7.15 33.21
C GLY A 604 -1.88 7.82 34.03
N VAL A 605 -0.97 7.04 34.61
CA VAL A 605 0.22 7.54 35.31
C VAL A 605 1.22 8.10 34.30
N TYR A 606 1.54 7.35 33.26
CA TYR A 606 2.52 7.71 32.24
C TYR A 606 2.15 9.02 31.53
N ARG A 607 0.88 9.21 31.14
CA ARG A 607 0.39 10.45 30.49
C ARG A 607 0.41 11.69 31.40
N THR A 608 0.61 11.51 32.71
CA THR A 608 0.77 12.62 33.65
C THR A 608 2.16 13.24 33.50
N GLY A 609 3.19 12.42 33.28
CA GLY A 609 4.55 12.87 32.92
C GLY A 609 4.77 13.07 31.42
N HIS A 610 3.93 12.44 30.57
CA HIS A 610 4.06 12.43 29.11
C HIS A 610 2.74 12.84 28.42
N PRO A 611 2.30 14.11 28.49
CA PRO A 611 0.99 14.55 27.98
C PRO A 611 0.77 14.32 26.48
N TRP A 612 1.84 14.26 25.68
CA TRP A 612 1.80 14.04 24.23
C TRP A 612 1.22 12.66 23.83
N VAL A 613 1.34 11.66 24.70
CA VAL A 613 0.84 10.30 24.44
C VAL A 613 -0.69 10.24 24.50
N ARG A 614 -1.38 11.28 25.02
CA ARG A 614 -2.85 11.33 25.14
C ARG A 614 -3.60 11.09 23.83
N SER A 615 -2.98 11.44 22.70
CA SER A 615 -3.56 11.26 21.36
C SER A 615 -3.43 9.82 20.85
N PHE A 616 -2.68 8.96 21.56
CA PHE A 616 -2.36 7.59 21.21
C PHE A 616 -2.63 6.68 22.41
N PRO A 617 -3.91 6.41 22.75
CA PRO A 617 -4.21 5.47 23.81
C PRO A 617 -3.77 4.05 23.43
N PRO A 618 -3.21 3.26 24.36
CA PRO A 618 -2.98 1.84 24.12
C PRO A 618 -4.31 1.14 23.86
N SER A 619 -4.26 0.09 23.07
CA SER A 619 -5.42 -0.73 22.69
C SER A 619 -5.26 -2.14 23.25
N PRO A 620 -5.61 -2.43 24.51
CA PRO A 620 -5.50 -3.77 25.05
C PRO A 620 -6.29 -4.79 24.21
N LYS A 621 -5.62 -5.88 23.83
CA LYS A 621 -6.14 -6.95 22.98
C LYS A 621 -5.37 -8.26 23.22
N SER A 622 -6.00 -9.40 22.94
CA SER A 622 -5.35 -10.72 22.97
C SER A 622 -5.51 -11.39 21.62
N VAL A 623 -4.42 -11.52 20.87
CA VAL A 623 -4.42 -12.27 19.61
C VAL A 623 -3.27 -13.27 19.62
N SER A 624 -2.04 -12.76 19.74
CA SER A 624 -0.83 -13.57 19.91
C SER A 624 -0.87 -14.26 21.27
N ARG A 625 -1.33 -13.56 22.32
CA ARG A 625 -1.48 -14.15 23.65
C ARG A 625 -2.43 -15.33 23.63
N GLU A 626 -3.64 -15.18 23.09
CA GLU A 626 -4.61 -16.27 23.03
C GLU A 626 -4.07 -17.50 22.29
N ILE A 627 -3.35 -17.30 21.18
CA ILE A 627 -2.72 -18.36 20.40
C ILE A 627 -1.71 -19.13 21.25
N LEU A 628 -0.81 -18.41 21.93
CA LEU A 628 0.29 -19.00 22.68
C LEU A 628 -0.18 -19.62 24.01
N GLU A 629 -1.06 -18.93 24.72
CA GLU A 629 -1.67 -19.34 25.99
C GLU A 629 -2.46 -20.64 25.82
N HIS A 630 -3.28 -20.74 24.77
CA HIS A 630 -4.07 -21.94 24.49
C HIS A 630 -3.35 -22.94 23.58
N SER A 631 -2.08 -22.68 23.23
CA SER A 631 -1.30 -23.54 22.34
C SER A 631 -1.97 -23.85 21.00
N LYS A 632 -2.73 -22.89 20.47
CA LYS A 632 -3.41 -23.01 19.17
C LYS A 632 -2.38 -22.94 18.05
N THR A 633 -2.57 -23.76 17.03
CA THR A 633 -1.88 -23.57 15.75
C THR A 633 -2.51 -22.41 14.99
N PHE A 634 -1.76 -21.84 14.03
CA PHE A 634 -2.28 -20.79 13.14
C PHE A 634 -3.59 -21.20 12.46
N ASN A 635 -3.67 -22.45 11.97
CA ASN A 635 -4.84 -22.95 11.26
C ASN A 635 -6.05 -23.16 12.17
N GLU A 636 -5.84 -23.59 13.43
CA GLU A 636 -6.92 -23.72 14.41
C GLU A 636 -7.54 -22.36 14.73
N PHE A 637 -6.70 -21.36 15.01
CA PHE A 637 -7.17 -19.99 15.28
C PHE A 637 -7.92 -19.40 14.07
N VAL A 638 -7.39 -19.61 12.85
CA VAL A 638 -8.07 -19.19 11.61
C VAL A 638 -9.42 -19.87 11.45
N SER A 639 -9.50 -21.17 11.73
CA SER A 639 -10.74 -21.94 11.59
C SER A 639 -11.78 -21.52 12.62
N GLU A 640 -11.39 -21.33 13.87
CA GLU A 640 -12.26 -20.95 14.98
C GLU A 640 -12.94 -19.62 14.74
N TYR A 641 -12.19 -18.62 14.27
CA TYR A 641 -12.71 -17.27 14.02
C TYR A 641 -13.16 -17.03 12.58
N GLY A 642 -13.11 -18.04 11.71
CA GLY A 642 -13.53 -17.93 10.31
C GLY A 642 -12.68 -16.94 9.49
N LEU A 643 -11.38 -16.86 9.77
CA LEU A 643 -10.44 -15.89 9.21
C LEU A 643 -9.83 -16.30 7.87
N ALA A 644 -10.35 -17.35 7.21
CA ALA A 644 -9.79 -17.89 5.96
C ALA A 644 -9.59 -16.84 4.83
N ARG A 645 -10.31 -15.71 4.88
CA ARG A 645 -10.21 -14.62 3.90
C ARG A 645 -9.25 -13.50 4.32
N SER A 646 -8.77 -13.54 5.56
CA SER A 646 -7.96 -12.52 6.22
C SER A 646 -6.74 -13.11 6.95
N GLU A 647 -6.30 -14.32 6.54
CA GLU A 647 -5.14 -15.02 7.12
C GLU A 647 -3.87 -14.16 7.05
N GLY A 648 -3.68 -13.38 5.98
CA GLY A 648 -2.56 -12.46 5.85
C GLY A 648 -2.56 -11.31 6.87
N VAL A 649 -3.74 -10.88 7.35
CA VAL A 649 -3.82 -9.86 8.41
C VAL A 649 -3.38 -10.43 9.74
N LEU A 650 -3.78 -11.67 10.05
CA LEU A 650 -3.32 -12.37 11.24
C LEU A 650 -1.80 -12.60 11.18
N LEU A 651 -1.29 -13.13 10.06
CA LEU A 651 0.14 -13.40 9.90
C LEU A 651 0.99 -12.12 10.04
N ARG A 652 0.58 -11.03 9.39
CA ARG A 652 1.26 -9.73 9.52
C ARG A 652 1.30 -9.28 10.97
N TYR A 653 0.15 -9.34 11.66
CA TYR A 653 0.08 -8.96 13.05
C TYR A 653 0.98 -9.84 13.95
N LEU A 654 1.02 -11.16 13.75
CA LEU A 654 1.94 -12.06 14.47
C LEU A 654 3.41 -11.76 14.16
N THR A 655 3.71 -11.35 12.93
CA THR A 655 5.06 -10.93 12.52
C THR A 655 5.45 -9.61 13.19
N ASP A 656 4.54 -8.64 13.25
CA ASP A 656 4.76 -7.36 13.93
C ASP A 656 5.00 -7.60 15.44
N THR A 657 4.20 -8.47 16.08
CA THR A 657 4.43 -8.90 17.47
C THR A 657 5.80 -9.55 17.65
N TYR A 658 6.16 -10.51 16.78
CA TYR A 658 7.46 -11.18 16.82
C TYR A 658 8.63 -10.19 16.69
N ARG A 659 8.53 -9.20 15.79
CA ARG A 659 9.55 -8.16 15.60
C ARG A 659 9.77 -7.35 16.89
N VAL A 660 8.68 -6.90 17.52
CA VAL A 660 8.76 -6.13 18.77
C VAL A 660 9.33 -6.98 19.90
N LEU A 661 8.94 -8.25 20.02
CA LEU A 661 9.50 -9.14 21.04
C LEU A 661 11.00 -9.42 20.82
N ARG A 662 11.43 -9.60 19.57
CA ARG A 662 12.82 -9.94 19.24
C ARG A 662 13.79 -8.75 19.39
N SER A 663 13.36 -7.56 18.99
CA SER A 663 14.26 -6.39 18.85
C SER A 663 13.87 -5.19 19.70
N GLY A 664 12.66 -5.18 20.27
CA GLY A 664 12.11 -4.05 21.03
C GLY A 664 12.10 -4.22 22.54
N LEU A 665 12.53 -5.37 23.08
CA LEU A 665 12.53 -5.62 24.52
C LEU A 665 13.87 -5.28 25.19
N PRO A 666 13.87 -4.61 26.36
CA PRO A 666 15.05 -4.48 27.21
C PRO A 666 15.54 -5.84 27.70
N GLN A 667 16.86 -5.96 27.94
CA GLN A 667 17.45 -7.17 28.52
C GLN A 667 16.87 -7.53 29.90
N SER A 668 16.38 -6.55 30.65
CA SER A 668 15.74 -6.77 31.96
C SER A 668 14.40 -7.50 31.87
N VAL A 669 13.72 -7.46 30.72
CA VAL A 669 12.40 -8.06 30.48
C VAL A 669 12.53 -9.41 29.77
N ALA A 670 13.64 -9.64 29.04
CA ALA A 670 13.89 -10.83 28.24
C ALA A 670 14.30 -12.06 29.08
N THR A 671 13.40 -12.57 29.92
CA THR A 671 13.59 -13.82 30.66
C THR A 671 13.59 -15.04 29.72
N ASP A 672 14.09 -16.19 30.19
CA ASP A 672 14.12 -17.43 29.40
C ASP A 672 12.72 -17.83 28.87
N ASP A 673 11.66 -17.61 29.65
CA ASP A 673 10.28 -17.87 29.24
C ASP A 673 9.80 -16.91 28.14
N VAL A 674 10.20 -15.64 28.19
CA VAL A 674 9.90 -14.65 27.15
C VAL A 674 10.64 -14.98 25.86
N VAL A 675 11.90 -15.42 25.97
CA VAL A 675 12.70 -15.88 24.82
C VAL A 675 12.05 -17.12 24.19
N ALA A 676 11.69 -18.13 24.99
CA ALA A 676 11.01 -19.33 24.50
C ALA A 676 9.66 -19.02 23.83
N LEU A 677 8.88 -18.09 24.40
CA LEU A 677 7.64 -17.60 23.79
C LEU A 677 7.90 -16.93 22.43
N THR A 678 8.95 -16.11 22.36
CA THR A 678 9.36 -15.39 21.15
C THR A 678 9.81 -16.36 20.05
N GLU A 679 10.58 -17.38 20.41
CA GLU A 679 11.00 -18.46 19.50
C GLU A 679 9.80 -19.23 18.96
N ARG A 680 8.87 -19.64 19.82
CA ARG A 680 7.66 -20.36 19.42
C ARG A 680 6.79 -19.55 18.47
N LEU A 681 6.65 -18.24 18.72
CA LEU A 681 5.95 -17.34 17.80
C LEU A 681 6.68 -17.24 16.45
N GLY A 682 8.01 -17.13 16.48
CA GLY A 682 8.85 -17.12 15.27
C GLY A 682 8.72 -18.40 14.46
N GLU A 683 8.78 -19.57 15.08
CA GLU A 683 8.57 -20.87 14.45
C GLU A 683 7.20 -20.95 13.76
N MET A 684 6.13 -20.49 14.43
CA MET A 684 4.79 -20.46 13.86
C MET A 684 4.73 -19.56 12.61
N VAL A 685 5.34 -18.37 12.65
CA VAL A 685 5.39 -17.48 11.50
C VAL A 685 6.16 -18.13 10.34
N ARG A 686 7.32 -18.77 10.61
CA ARG A 686 8.12 -19.49 9.60
C ARG A 686 7.36 -20.66 8.97
N GLU A 687 6.63 -21.43 9.78
CA GLU A 687 5.86 -22.59 9.29
C GLU A 687 4.74 -22.15 8.31
N VAL A 688 4.07 -21.03 8.62
CA VAL A 688 2.97 -20.51 7.80
C VAL A 688 3.48 -19.88 6.51
N ASP A 689 4.50 -19.02 6.60
CA ASP A 689 5.12 -18.39 5.43
C ASP A 689 6.56 -17.96 5.73
N SER A 690 7.52 -18.82 5.39
CA SER A 690 8.94 -18.49 5.51
C SER A 690 9.31 -17.25 4.70
N SER A 691 8.60 -16.98 3.59
CA SER A 691 8.99 -15.91 2.67
C SER A 691 8.97 -14.50 3.25
N LEU A 692 8.21 -14.23 4.33
CA LEU A 692 8.24 -12.94 5.02
C LEU A 692 9.43 -12.80 5.97
N LEU A 693 9.80 -13.90 6.62
CA LEU A 693 10.94 -13.94 7.53
C LEU A 693 12.24 -14.10 6.78
N ASP A 694 12.26 -14.89 5.69
CA ASP A 694 13.37 -15.02 4.75
C ASP A 694 13.63 -13.69 4.05
N GLU A 695 12.57 -12.99 3.57
CA GLU A 695 12.72 -11.63 3.02
C GLU A 695 13.30 -10.70 4.08
N TRP A 696 12.83 -10.76 5.33
CA TRP A 696 13.42 -9.95 6.40
C TRP A 696 14.85 -10.37 6.77
N GLU A 697 15.16 -11.66 6.92
CA GLU A 697 16.49 -12.18 7.26
C GLU A 697 17.49 -11.94 6.12
N GLU A 698 17.07 -11.98 4.85
CA GLU A 698 17.86 -11.53 3.69
C GLU A 698 18.13 -10.03 3.76
N LEU A 699 17.13 -9.22 4.17
CA LEU A 699 17.28 -7.78 4.36
C LEU A 699 18.19 -7.42 5.56
N THR A 700 18.17 -8.17 6.66
CA THR A 700 19.08 -7.96 7.81
C THR A 700 20.48 -8.53 7.58
N ALA A 701 20.60 -9.72 6.97
CA ALA A 701 21.88 -10.33 6.68
C ALA A 701 22.68 -9.54 5.63
N ALA A 702 21.99 -8.88 4.68
CA ALA A 702 22.62 -7.94 3.75
C ALA A 702 23.13 -6.66 4.43
N GLY A 703 22.58 -6.29 5.61
CA GLY A 703 23.09 -5.21 6.44
C GLY A 703 24.31 -5.61 7.28
N GLU A 704 24.31 -6.82 7.85
CA GLU A 704 25.40 -7.33 8.69
C GLU A 704 26.65 -7.77 7.89
N SER A 705 26.53 -7.99 6.58
CA SER A 705 27.66 -8.30 5.70
C SER A 705 28.29 -7.06 5.04
N ALA A 706 27.80 -5.86 5.38
CA ALA A 706 28.32 -4.56 4.95
C ALA A 706 28.95 -3.72 6.08
N GLU A 707 29.05 -4.26 7.30
CA GLU A 707 29.99 -3.82 8.35
C GLU A 707 31.25 -4.71 8.33
#